data_AF-A0AAN0KTA5-F1
#
_entry.id   AF-A0AAN0KTA5-F1
#
_cell.length_a   1.000
_cell.length_b   1.000
_cell.length_c   1.000
_cell.angle_alpha   90.00
_cell.angle_beta   90.00
_cell.angle_gamma   90.00
#
_symmetry.space_group_name_H-M   'P 1'
#
loop_
_entity.id
_entity.type
_entity.pdbx_description
1 polymer ?
#
loop_
_entity_poly.entity_id
_entity_poly.type
_entity_poly.pdbx_seq_one_letter_code
_entity_poly.pdbx_strand_id
1 'polypeptide(L)'
;MIKNPILPLSPCALLVACFIAGAAQAQSINFSGDSTPVGSMADQYATVDITVGNTGTGALDANANARFGNTGLAVIGANAGSTGTATLSNGVSWGTREITVGQSGTGTVNVKDSSVSSSLAIIGQNAGSTGTVTVDGANASWNIPPLYQMDMTIGSNGGSGTLNVRNGGMVATTASITTAATAGSAATVLVDGANSQLKAIFQCSLGMKDVSTVQITNGGQVQCYQGAYLGFGSVSLDGAGSKWVVGADLDIGSTENASQAVLNIGEGSLVEVAAHLRLPNASSAAADSSGTINIEGSTTPGALTVGSFEFGANGLGVINFNHTDASGNYQFAMPLAGTGTVNVSNAGTTVITGNNTYAGTTAVNAGTLRAGSATGLSAASDFVVASGGTLDTNTFSPTVNSLRNDGLVTMLAGGTTGVLTVAGNYAGNGGSVALNTALGGSSSATEKLIVNGDTSGTTTLNITNLGGAGAATTGEGILVVQVNGASNGSFSLPAPGYVQAGSFRYDLVKTGSNWYLVSESRAESAPTVSVVCSPAELSDAAAETATCKVTLSAALTTDLGVNLTLPATSGRYTTTCTSPIVIAANATEASCTITSVPNNTANDGDVIAELGIAPPTTADAYTPGPAAQVLIKDKDKTGGDNGGGDNGGGDNGGGGDGGGTAVPHKVPTMGAMGLMAMASVLGLLGVRRTRQSGTPQSGTRRAPGTSA
;
A
#
# COMPACT_ATOMS: atom_id res chain seq x y z
N MET A 1 -55.97 -68.79 -17.94
CA MET A 1 -56.70 -67.50 -18.03
C MET A 1 -55.68 -66.45 -18.46
N ILE A 2 -55.44 -66.27 -19.76
CA ILE A 2 -56.11 -65.32 -20.66
C ILE A 2 -56.03 -63.87 -20.13
N LYS A 3 -55.16 -63.02 -20.72
CA LYS A 3 -55.55 -61.94 -21.66
C LYS A 3 -54.34 -61.09 -22.07
N ASN A 4 -53.96 -61.23 -23.35
CA ASN A 4 -53.50 -60.13 -24.20
C ASN A 4 -54.70 -59.20 -24.53
N PRO A 5 -54.42 -57.95 -24.92
CA PRO A 5 -54.78 -57.50 -26.27
C PRO A 5 -53.61 -56.72 -26.93
N ILE A 6 -53.14 -57.09 -28.12
CA ILE A 6 -53.59 -56.67 -29.47
C ILE A 6 -53.58 -55.15 -29.67
N LEU A 7 -52.59 -54.67 -30.44
CA LEU A 7 -52.59 -53.42 -31.21
C LEU A 7 -52.53 -53.78 -32.71
N PRO A 8 -53.34 -53.18 -33.61
CA PRO A 8 -53.37 -53.52 -35.03
C PRO A 8 -52.51 -52.61 -35.95
N LEU A 9 -51.97 -53.28 -36.98
CA LEU A 9 -51.45 -52.94 -38.33
C LEU A 9 -51.51 -51.50 -38.93
N SER A 10 -50.33 -51.03 -39.42
CA SER A 10 -49.91 -50.47 -40.75
C SER A 10 -50.85 -49.57 -41.61
N PRO A 11 -50.37 -48.58 -42.42
CA PRO A 11 -49.27 -48.77 -43.39
C PRO A 11 -48.27 -47.61 -43.62
N CYS A 12 -47.18 -48.00 -44.29
CA CYS A 12 -46.19 -47.19 -45.02
C CYS A 12 -46.65 -45.79 -45.44
N ALA A 13 -45.92 -44.77 -44.97
CA ALA A 13 -45.77 -43.49 -45.67
C ALA A 13 -44.28 -43.31 -45.99
N LEU A 14 -43.99 -43.40 -47.28
CA LEU A 14 -42.73 -43.03 -47.91
C LEU A 14 -42.52 -41.52 -47.71
N LEU A 15 -41.77 -41.13 -46.67
CA LEU A 15 -41.24 -39.78 -46.57
C LEU A 15 -39.81 -39.79 -47.12
N VAL A 16 -39.69 -39.38 -48.38
CA VAL A 16 -38.41 -38.98 -48.97
C VAL A 16 -37.82 -37.90 -48.07
N ALA A 17 -36.83 -38.25 -47.28
CA ALA A 17 -35.96 -37.28 -46.64
C ALA A 17 -35.21 -36.55 -47.76
N CYS A 18 -35.78 -35.44 -48.23
CA CYS A 18 -35.01 -34.42 -48.91
C CYS A 18 -34.03 -33.89 -47.87
N PHE A 19 -32.85 -34.51 -47.80
CA PHE A 19 -31.66 -33.84 -47.30
C PHE A 19 -31.48 -32.61 -48.18
N ILE A 20 -31.96 -31.46 -47.69
CA ILE A 20 -31.38 -30.19 -48.09
C ILE A 20 -29.96 -30.26 -47.52
N ALA A 21 -29.04 -30.81 -48.31
CA ALA A 21 -27.63 -30.52 -48.15
C ALA A 21 -27.55 -29.00 -48.12
N GLY A 22 -27.28 -28.43 -46.93
CA GLY A 22 -26.88 -27.05 -46.83
C GLY A 22 -25.76 -26.87 -47.85
N ALA A 23 -25.93 -25.93 -48.77
CA ALA A 23 -24.98 -25.70 -49.86
C ALA A 23 -23.56 -25.75 -49.27
N ALA A 24 -22.74 -26.69 -49.75
CA ALA A 24 -21.33 -26.68 -49.46
C ALA A 24 -20.83 -25.28 -49.81
N GLN A 25 -20.38 -24.50 -48.82
CA GLN A 25 -19.80 -23.19 -49.11
C GLN A 25 -18.61 -23.46 -50.03
N ALA A 26 -18.70 -22.98 -51.26
CA ALA A 26 -17.59 -23.09 -52.20
C ALA A 26 -16.39 -22.37 -51.57
N GLN A 27 -15.24 -23.05 -51.54
CA GLN A 27 -13.96 -22.39 -51.28
C GLN A 27 -13.85 -21.18 -52.19
N SER A 28 -13.57 -20.01 -51.63
CA SER A 28 -13.42 -18.80 -52.42
C SER A 28 -12.21 -18.00 -51.98
N ILE A 29 -11.49 -17.48 -52.99
CA ILE A 29 -10.42 -16.51 -52.85
C ILE A 29 -10.77 -15.40 -53.82
N ASN A 30 -11.18 -14.26 -53.30
CA ASN A 30 -11.67 -13.15 -54.11
C ASN A 30 -10.78 -11.92 -53.94
N PHE A 31 -10.19 -11.47 -55.03
CA PHE A 31 -9.48 -10.21 -55.10
C PHE A 31 -10.36 -9.14 -55.74
N SER A 32 -10.45 -7.97 -55.11
CA SER A 32 -11.25 -6.85 -55.60
C SER A 32 -10.54 -5.51 -55.43
N GLY A 33 -11.08 -4.48 -56.08
CA GLY A 33 -10.49 -3.14 -56.09
C GLY A 33 -9.12 -3.11 -56.78
N ASP A 34 -8.24 -2.24 -56.29
CA ASP A 34 -6.86 -2.11 -56.76
C ASP A 34 -5.96 -3.22 -56.18
N SER A 35 -6.20 -4.44 -56.62
CA SER A 35 -5.44 -5.64 -56.23
C SER A 35 -4.90 -6.37 -57.46
N THR A 36 -3.76 -7.04 -57.32
CA THR A 36 -3.22 -7.93 -58.34
C THR A 36 -2.88 -9.26 -57.67
N PRO A 37 -3.46 -10.38 -58.13
CA PRO A 37 -4.41 -10.52 -59.24
C PRO A 37 -5.82 -9.94 -58.91
N VAL A 38 -6.71 -9.84 -59.91
CA VAL A 38 -8.13 -9.40 -59.75
C VAL A 38 -9.06 -10.58 -60.00
N GLY A 39 -10.17 -10.68 -59.24
CA GLY A 39 -11.24 -11.65 -59.43
C GLY A 39 -11.16 -12.86 -58.50
N SER A 40 -12.05 -13.84 -58.73
CA SER A 40 -12.11 -15.09 -57.96
C SER A 40 -11.14 -16.14 -58.50
N MET A 41 -10.47 -16.86 -57.60
CA MET A 41 -9.54 -17.95 -57.94
C MET A 41 -10.04 -19.29 -57.42
N ALA A 42 -9.83 -20.35 -58.21
CA ALA A 42 -10.49 -21.65 -58.05
C ALA A 42 -9.51 -22.81 -57.78
N ASP A 43 -8.56 -22.63 -56.85
CA ASP A 43 -7.59 -23.63 -56.36
C ASP A 43 -6.18 -23.56 -56.97
N GLN A 44 -5.16 -23.56 -56.08
CA GLN A 44 -3.70 -23.59 -56.35
C GLN A 44 -3.19 -22.64 -57.43
N TYR A 45 -3.29 -21.33 -57.15
CA TYR A 45 -2.54 -20.34 -57.91
C TYR A 45 -1.20 -20.09 -57.22
N ALA A 46 -0.09 -20.43 -57.88
CA ALA A 46 1.24 -19.93 -57.53
C ALA A 46 1.48 -18.64 -58.32
N THR A 47 1.04 -17.48 -57.81
CA THR A 47 1.53 -16.20 -58.35
C THR A 47 2.98 -16.02 -57.91
N VAL A 48 3.73 -15.20 -58.64
CA VAL A 48 5.01 -14.69 -58.11
C VAL A 48 4.68 -13.75 -56.97
N ASP A 49 3.94 -12.67 -57.22
CA ASP A 49 3.60 -11.68 -56.20
C ASP A 49 2.08 -11.54 -56.01
N ILE A 50 1.68 -11.06 -54.84
CA ILE A 50 0.34 -10.58 -54.52
C ILE A 50 0.46 -9.12 -54.10
N THR A 51 -0.36 -8.24 -54.65
CA THR A 51 -0.51 -6.86 -54.16
C THR A 51 -1.98 -6.57 -53.89
N VAL A 52 -2.30 -6.05 -52.72
CA VAL A 52 -3.66 -5.66 -52.32
C VAL A 52 -3.62 -4.19 -51.92
N GLY A 53 -4.30 -3.32 -52.68
CA GLY A 53 -4.22 -1.87 -52.52
C GLY A 53 -2.88 -1.31 -53.01
N ASN A 54 -2.65 -1.34 -54.33
CA ASN A 54 -1.40 -0.83 -54.91
C ASN A 54 -1.26 0.70 -54.76
N THR A 55 -2.14 1.45 -55.41
CA THR A 55 -2.20 2.93 -55.41
C THR A 55 -3.52 3.47 -54.84
N GLY A 56 -4.58 2.64 -54.85
CA GLY A 56 -5.90 2.92 -54.29
C GLY A 56 -6.32 1.86 -53.27
N THR A 57 -7.63 1.61 -53.18
CA THR A 57 -8.19 0.63 -52.24
C THR A 57 -8.34 -0.73 -52.90
N GLY A 58 -7.77 -1.78 -52.30
CA GLY A 58 -7.90 -3.16 -52.73
C GLY A 58 -8.24 -4.10 -51.58
N ALA A 59 -8.87 -5.23 -51.90
CA ALA A 59 -9.20 -6.27 -50.93
C ALA A 59 -8.91 -7.68 -51.44
N LEU A 60 -8.52 -8.56 -50.51
CA LEU A 60 -8.41 -10.01 -50.66
C LEU A 60 -9.29 -10.67 -49.60
N ASP A 61 -10.33 -11.39 -50.00
CA ASP A 61 -11.19 -12.15 -49.09
C ASP A 61 -11.08 -13.65 -49.42
N ALA A 62 -10.55 -14.43 -48.49
CA ALA A 62 -10.42 -15.87 -48.60
C ALA A 62 -11.23 -16.57 -47.49
N ASN A 63 -11.94 -17.65 -47.85
CA ASN A 63 -12.81 -18.36 -46.91
C ASN A 63 -12.86 -19.89 -47.11
N ALA A 64 -13.61 -20.57 -46.23
CA ALA A 64 -14.12 -21.93 -46.40
C ALA A 64 -13.07 -23.01 -46.70
N ASN A 65 -11.92 -22.98 -46.02
CA ASN A 65 -10.77 -23.88 -46.17
C ASN A 65 -9.98 -23.73 -47.48
N ALA A 66 -10.11 -22.58 -48.17
CA ALA A 66 -9.33 -22.31 -49.38
C ALA A 66 -7.81 -22.38 -49.11
N ARG A 67 -7.04 -22.83 -50.12
CA ARG A 67 -5.58 -22.99 -50.03
C ARG A 67 -4.89 -22.29 -51.19
N PHE A 68 -3.99 -21.36 -50.90
CA PHE A 68 -3.24 -20.64 -51.92
C PHE A 68 -1.85 -20.21 -51.43
N GLY A 69 -0.99 -19.81 -52.36
CA GLY A 69 0.28 -19.22 -51.99
C GLY A 69 1.03 -18.55 -53.13
N ASN A 70 2.02 -17.75 -52.79
CA ASN A 70 2.84 -17.02 -53.75
C ASN A 70 4.33 -17.20 -53.43
N THR A 71 5.17 -17.33 -54.45
CA THR A 71 6.61 -17.62 -54.28
C THR A 71 7.46 -16.37 -54.03
N GLY A 72 6.87 -15.20 -54.26
CA GLY A 72 7.42 -13.86 -54.12
C GLY A 72 6.82 -13.07 -52.95
N LEU A 73 6.60 -11.78 -53.17
CA LEU A 73 6.16 -10.81 -52.18
C LEU A 73 4.62 -10.76 -52.12
N ALA A 74 4.09 -10.74 -50.91
CA ALA A 74 2.72 -10.31 -50.64
C ALA A 74 2.75 -8.90 -50.03
N VAL A 75 2.25 -7.90 -50.76
CA VAL A 75 2.23 -6.50 -50.31
C VAL A 75 0.78 -6.04 -50.11
N ILE A 76 0.45 -5.56 -48.92
CA ILE A 76 -0.88 -5.08 -48.56
C ILE A 76 -0.76 -3.61 -48.18
N GLY A 77 -1.29 -2.70 -48.99
CA GLY A 77 -1.08 -1.25 -48.86
C GLY A 77 0.31 -0.81 -49.35
N ALA A 78 0.54 -0.89 -50.67
CA ALA A 78 1.87 -0.74 -51.26
C ALA A 78 2.40 0.71 -51.26
N ASN A 79 1.63 1.66 -51.81
CA ASN A 79 2.07 3.05 -52.01
C ASN A 79 1.40 4.03 -51.04
N ALA A 80 2.00 5.22 -50.89
CA ALA A 80 1.45 6.28 -50.06
C ALA A 80 0.00 6.62 -50.45
N GLY A 81 -0.88 6.67 -49.46
CA GLY A 81 -2.32 6.93 -49.65
C GLY A 81 -3.15 5.72 -50.09
N SER A 82 -2.53 4.57 -50.40
CA SER A 82 -3.26 3.35 -50.75
C SER A 82 -3.78 2.62 -49.51
N THR A 83 -4.79 1.75 -49.69
CA THR A 83 -5.34 0.92 -48.61
C THR A 83 -5.52 -0.51 -49.10
N GLY A 84 -4.83 -1.45 -48.47
CA GLY A 84 -4.99 -2.89 -48.71
C GLY A 84 -5.63 -3.58 -47.53
N THR A 85 -6.59 -4.48 -47.76
CA THR A 85 -7.13 -5.36 -46.72
C THR A 85 -7.17 -6.81 -47.17
N ALA A 86 -6.54 -7.71 -46.43
CA ALA A 86 -6.66 -9.15 -46.62
C ALA A 86 -7.40 -9.79 -45.44
N THR A 87 -8.45 -10.55 -45.70
CA THR A 87 -9.23 -11.28 -44.69
C THR A 87 -9.24 -12.76 -45.01
N LEU A 88 -8.77 -13.57 -44.06
CA LEU A 88 -8.75 -15.02 -44.12
C LEU A 88 -9.70 -15.54 -43.05
N SER A 89 -10.63 -16.42 -43.41
CA SER A 89 -11.64 -16.93 -42.46
C SER A 89 -11.98 -18.40 -42.70
N ASN A 90 -12.39 -19.11 -41.65
CA ASN A 90 -12.91 -20.48 -41.75
C ASN A 90 -11.92 -21.47 -42.38
N GLY A 91 -10.72 -21.61 -41.79
CA GLY A 91 -9.77 -22.68 -42.11
C GLY A 91 -8.88 -22.45 -43.33
N VAL A 92 -8.75 -21.21 -43.81
CA VAL A 92 -7.91 -20.89 -44.97
C VAL A 92 -6.44 -21.18 -44.68
N SER A 93 -5.68 -21.56 -45.71
CA SER A 93 -4.22 -21.67 -45.63
C SER A 93 -3.53 -20.84 -46.72
N TRP A 94 -2.70 -19.88 -46.29
CA TRP A 94 -1.94 -19.00 -47.17
C TRP A 94 -0.42 -19.15 -46.94
N GLY A 95 0.32 -19.57 -47.98
CA GLY A 95 1.78 -19.58 -47.98
C GLY A 95 2.38 -18.44 -48.80
N THR A 96 3.37 -17.73 -48.28
CA THR A 96 4.11 -16.70 -49.03
C THR A 96 5.60 -16.76 -48.70
N ARG A 97 6.48 -16.24 -49.55
CA ARG A 97 7.89 -16.04 -49.16
C ARG A 97 8.01 -14.87 -48.19
N GLU A 98 7.41 -13.74 -48.53
CA GLU A 98 7.44 -12.54 -47.70
C GLU A 98 6.06 -11.91 -47.66
N ILE A 99 5.69 -11.35 -46.51
CA ILE A 99 4.51 -10.52 -46.37
C ILE A 99 4.88 -9.17 -45.79
N THR A 100 4.53 -8.11 -46.51
CA THR A 100 4.65 -6.72 -46.07
C THR A 100 3.27 -6.11 -45.96
N VAL A 101 2.90 -5.69 -44.75
CA VAL A 101 1.60 -5.09 -44.43
C VAL A 101 1.83 -3.62 -44.09
N GLY A 102 1.32 -2.71 -44.92
CA GLY A 102 1.61 -1.29 -44.86
C GLY A 102 3.05 -1.02 -45.29
N GLN A 103 3.34 -1.14 -46.59
CA GLN A 103 4.67 -0.83 -47.11
C GLN A 103 4.91 0.69 -47.07
N SER A 104 4.10 1.45 -47.82
CA SER A 104 4.07 2.92 -47.77
C SER A 104 2.66 3.47 -47.52
N GLY A 105 1.63 2.64 -47.67
CA GLY A 105 0.22 2.98 -47.42
C GLY A 105 -0.32 2.37 -46.14
N THR A 106 -1.63 2.12 -46.11
CA THR A 106 -2.30 1.43 -45.01
C THR A 106 -2.58 -0.02 -45.39
N GLY A 107 -2.01 -0.97 -44.65
CA GLY A 107 -2.24 -2.40 -44.85
C GLY A 107 -2.94 -3.03 -43.65
N THR A 108 -3.88 -3.93 -43.91
CA THR A 108 -4.55 -4.72 -42.87
C THR A 108 -4.61 -6.19 -43.28
N VAL A 109 -4.22 -7.10 -42.39
CA VAL A 109 -4.39 -8.56 -42.55
C VAL A 109 -5.13 -9.12 -41.35
N ASN A 110 -6.24 -9.82 -41.59
CA ASN A 110 -7.05 -10.48 -40.58
C ASN A 110 -7.02 -11.98 -40.80
N VAL A 111 -6.45 -12.72 -39.86
CA VAL A 111 -6.38 -14.18 -39.85
C VAL A 111 -7.36 -14.70 -38.80
N LYS A 112 -8.55 -15.14 -39.23
CA LYS A 112 -9.62 -15.63 -38.35
C LYS A 112 -9.76 -17.14 -38.50
N ASP A 113 -9.43 -17.89 -37.45
CA ASP A 113 -9.42 -19.37 -37.47
C ASP A 113 -8.81 -19.95 -38.76
N SER A 114 -7.69 -19.37 -39.19
CA SER A 114 -7.01 -19.66 -40.47
C SER A 114 -5.50 -19.66 -40.28
N SER A 115 -4.75 -20.17 -41.24
CA SER A 115 -3.29 -20.32 -41.18
C SER A 115 -2.58 -19.47 -42.24
N VAL A 116 -1.53 -18.76 -41.82
CA VAL A 116 -0.56 -18.08 -42.69
C VAL A 116 0.82 -18.67 -42.45
N SER A 117 1.59 -18.89 -43.50
CA SER A 117 3.02 -19.20 -43.41
C SER A 117 3.80 -18.23 -44.29
N SER A 118 4.78 -17.53 -43.72
CA SER A 118 5.63 -16.60 -44.45
C SER A 118 7.06 -16.73 -44.00
N SER A 119 8.06 -16.66 -44.87
CA SER A 119 9.44 -16.69 -44.41
C SER A 119 9.99 -15.37 -43.88
N LEU A 120 9.37 -14.25 -44.26
CA LEU A 120 9.68 -12.91 -43.75
C LEU A 120 8.38 -12.14 -43.55
N ALA A 121 8.32 -11.36 -42.48
CA ALA A 121 7.17 -10.54 -42.13
C ALA A 121 7.59 -9.11 -41.77
N ILE A 122 6.97 -8.13 -42.43
CA ILE A 122 7.15 -6.70 -42.12
C ILE A 122 5.77 -6.06 -41.94
N ILE A 123 5.57 -5.36 -40.83
CA ILE A 123 4.32 -4.65 -40.50
C ILE A 123 4.66 -3.17 -40.29
N GLY A 124 4.23 -2.29 -41.20
CA GLY A 124 4.55 -0.85 -41.18
C GLY A 124 6.02 -0.59 -41.54
N GLN A 125 6.32 -0.49 -42.84
CA GLN A 125 7.72 -0.51 -43.34
C GLN A 125 8.35 0.86 -43.58
N ASN A 126 7.63 1.82 -44.15
CA ASN A 126 8.18 3.12 -44.55
C ASN A 126 7.51 4.28 -43.80
N ALA A 127 8.15 5.45 -43.81
CA ALA A 127 7.65 6.65 -43.18
C ALA A 127 6.20 6.97 -43.58
N GLY A 128 5.34 7.16 -42.59
CA GLY A 128 3.91 7.46 -42.78
C GLY A 128 3.02 6.26 -43.11
N SER A 129 3.59 5.06 -43.29
CA SER A 129 2.81 3.83 -43.48
C SER A 129 2.20 3.32 -42.18
N THR A 130 1.13 2.54 -42.30
CA THR A 130 0.52 1.84 -41.16
C THR A 130 0.22 0.40 -41.57
N GLY A 131 0.80 -0.56 -40.86
CA GLY A 131 0.50 -1.97 -41.00
C GLY A 131 -0.26 -2.49 -39.79
N THR A 132 -1.28 -3.31 -39.99
CA THR A 132 -1.99 -4.00 -38.91
C THR A 132 -2.22 -5.46 -39.27
N VAL A 133 -1.80 -6.36 -38.39
CA VAL A 133 -2.12 -7.79 -38.49
C VAL A 133 -2.86 -8.24 -37.25
N THR A 134 -3.94 -8.99 -37.43
CA THR A 134 -4.70 -9.61 -36.35
C THR A 134 -4.80 -11.11 -36.58
N VAL A 135 -4.34 -11.91 -35.63
CA VAL A 135 -4.45 -13.38 -35.59
C VAL A 135 -5.40 -13.74 -34.46
N ASP A 136 -6.60 -14.20 -34.82
CA ASP A 136 -7.75 -14.28 -33.92
C ASP A 136 -8.50 -15.61 -34.04
N GLY A 137 -8.63 -16.31 -32.92
CA GLY A 137 -9.32 -17.60 -32.82
C GLY A 137 -8.36 -18.76 -32.55
N ALA A 138 -8.88 -19.82 -31.93
CA ALA A 138 -8.08 -20.96 -31.46
C ALA A 138 -7.38 -21.74 -32.58
N ASN A 139 -7.88 -21.64 -33.83
CA ASN A 139 -7.25 -22.26 -34.99
C ASN A 139 -6.46 -21.24 -35.84
N ALA A 140 -6.40 -19.98 -35.41
CA ALA A 140 -5.65 -18.96 -36.11
C ALA A 140 -4.16 -19.10 -35.85
N SER A 141 -3.38 -19.21 -36.91
CA SER A 141 -1.92 -19.34 -36.80
C SER A 141 -1.19 -18.53 -37.85
N TRP A 142 -0.05 -17.96 -37.47
CA TRP A 142 0.93 -17.41 -38.38
C TRP A 142 2.31 -17.95 -38.05
N ASN A 143 2.82 -18.82 -38.91
CA ASN A 143 4.13 -19.44 -38.76
C ASN A 143 5.16 -18.77 -39.66
N ILE A 144 6.32 -18.44 -39.10
CA ILE A 144 7.39 -17.74 -39.80
C ILE A 144 8.68 -18.57 -39.70
N PRO A 145 8.85 -19.58 -40.59
CA PRO A 145 10.03 -20.44 -40.62
C PRO A 145 11.26 -19.70 -41.15
N PRO A 146 12.48 -20.21 -40.91
CA PRO A 146 13.68 -19.41 -41.03
C PRO A 146 14.08 -19.27 -42.49
N LEU A 147 14.43 -18.05 -42.90
CA LEU A 147 15.27 -17.82 -44.07
C LEU A 147 16.55 -17.06 -43.73
N TYR A 148 16.55 -16.17 -42.71
CA TYR A 148 17.69 -15.36 -42.28
C TYR A 148 17.61 -15.00 -40.77
N GLN A 149 18.48 -14.10 -40.27
CA GLN A 149 18.56 -13.75 -38.83
C GLN A 149 17.43 -12.80 -38.34
N MET A 150 16.60 -12.25 -39.24
CA MET A 150 15.50 -11.33 -38.91
C MET A 150 14.24 -11.73 -39.69
N ASP A 151 13.26 -12.32 -39.00
CA ASP A 151 12.12 -12.95 -39.66
C ASP A 151 10.80 -12.18 -39.43
N MET A 152 10.68 -11.41 -38.34
CA MET A 152 9.53 -10.53 -38.10
C MET A 152 9.95 -9.14 -37.63
N THR A 153 9.53 -8.12 -38.38
CA THR A 153 9.74 -6.70 -38.04
C THR A 153 8.40 -5.97 -37.92
N ILE A 154 8.20 -5.26 -36.81
CA ILE A 154 7.00 -4.46 -36.54
C ILE A 154 7.44 -3.01 -36.35
N GLY A 155 7.11 -2.14 -37.31
CA GLY A 155 7.58 -0.76 -37.37
C GLY A 155 9.04 -0.66 -37.80
N SER A 156 9.28 -0.31 -39.05
CA SER A 156 10.61 0.03 -39.60
C SER A 156 10.56 1.28 -40.48
N ASN A 157 11.72 1.82 -40.85
CA ASN A 157 11.95 3.06 -41.61
C ASN A 157 10.93 4.19 -41.43
N GLY A 158 10.52 4.48 -40.19
CA GLY A 158 9.53 5.53 -39.87
C GLY A 158 8.05 5.12 -39.94
N GLY A 159 7.76 3.85 -40.25
CA GLY A 159 6.42 3.27 -40.33
C GLY A 159 5.88 2.79 -38.97
N SER A 160 4.56 2.67 -38.89
CA SER A 160 3.86 2.18 -37.69
C SER A 160 3.32 0.76 -37.91
N GLY A 161 3.71 -0.18 -37.05
CA GLY A 161 3.27 -1.56 -37.11
C GLY A 161 2.42 -1.97 -35.91
N THR A 162 1.35 -2.71 -36.14
CA THR A 162 0.51 -3.31 -35.09
C THR A 162 0.34 -4.81 -35.32
N LEU A 163 0.64 -5.62 -34.30
CA LEU A 163 0.32 -7.04 -34.24
C LEU A 163 -0.66 -7.31 -33.08
N ASN A 164 -1.77 -7.96 -33.38
CA ASN A 164 -2.70 -8.47 -32.39
C ASN A 164 -2.80 -9.99 -32.46
N VAL A 165 -2.65 -10.66 -31.33
CA VAL A 165 -2.84 -12.11 -31.17
C VAL A 165 -3.90 -12.31 -30.11
N ARG A 166 -5.08 -12.81 -30.50
CA ARG A 166 -6.26 -12.86 -29.62
C ARG A 166 -6.97 -14.20 -29.64
N ASN A 167 -7.75 -14.46 -28.58
CA ASN A 167 -8.71 -15.57 -28.49
C ASN A 167 -8.13 -16.95 -28.86
N GLY A 168 -6.90 -17.24 -28.45
CA GLY A 168 -6.23 -18.51 -28.73
C GLY A 168 -5.39 -18.53 -30.02
N GLY A 169 -5.25 -17.39 -30.70
CA GLY A 169 -4.40 -17.28 -31.88
C GLY A 169 -2.92 -17.49 -31.56
N MET A 170 -2.15 -17.96 -32.54
CA MET A 170 -0.72 -18.23 -32.36
C MET A 170 0.13 -17.58 -33.46
N VAL A 171 1.15 -16.84 -33.07
CA VAL A 171 2.21 -16.36 -33.97
C VAL A 171 3.53 -16.95 -33.50
N ALA A 172 4.24 -17.61 -34.39
CA ALA A 172 5.52 -18.23 -34.09
C ALA A 172 6.54 -17.92 -35.18
N THR A 173 7.72 -17.44 -34.78
CA THR A 173 8.87 -17.27 -35.66
C THR A 173 10.06 -18.06 -35.14
N THR A 174 10.83 -18.64 -36.05
CA THR A 174 12.06 -19.37 -35.73
C THR A 174 13.28 -18.48 -35.49
N ALA A 175 13.23 -17.21 -35.86
CA ALA A 175 14.28 -16.25 -35.56
C ALA A 175 13.79 -15.19 -34.55
N SER A 176 14.11 -13.92 -34.83
CA SER A 176 13.89 -12.80 -33.93
C SER A 176 12.60 -12.06 -34.24
N ILE A 177 11.94 -11.56 -33.19
CA ILE A 177 10.93 -10.49 -33.32
C ILE A 177 11.62 -9.17 -33.04
N THR A 178 11.57 -8.24 -33.98
CA THR A 178 12.13 -6.89 -33.82
C THR A 178 11.02 -5.85 -33.89
N THR A 179 10.95 -4.96 -32.90
CA THR A 179 9.97 -3.87 -32.89
C THR A 179 10.65 -2.50 -32.86
N ALA A 180 10.03 -1.54 -33.55
CA ALA A 180 10.54 -0.18 -33.72
C ALA A 180 12.04 -0.18 -34.12
N ALA A 181 12.32 -0.84 -35.25
CA ALA A 181 13.67 -1.21 -35.69
C ALA A 181 14.56 -0.01 -36.07
N THR A 182 13.96 1.16 -36.33
CA THR A 182 14.65 2.36 -36.83
C THR A 182 14.08 3.61 -36.17
N ALA A 183 14.84 4.70 -36.12
CA ALA A 183 14.35 5.97 -35.60
C ALA A 183 13.07 6.44 -36.34
N GLY A 184 12.09 6.93 -35.59
CA GLY A 184 10.79 7.40 -36.08
C GLY A 184 9.77 6.30 -36.37
N SER A 185 10.12 5.01 -36.23
CA SER A 185 9.12 3.93 -36.34
C SER A 185 8.42 3.69 -35.01
N ALA A 186 7.23 3.09 -35.05
CA ALA A 186 6.47 2.76 -33.85
C ALA A 186 5.90 1.34 -33.95
N ALA A 187 5.82 0.66 -32.81
CA ALA A 187 5.30 -0.69 -32.75
C ALA A 187 4.33 -0.90 -31.60
N THR A 188 3.21 -1.55 -31.89
CA THR A 188 2.25 -2.02 -30.88
C THR A 188 2.04 -3.51 -31.04
N VAL A 189 2.18 -4.26 -29.95
CA VAL A 189 1.94 -5.70 -29.91
C VAL A 189 0.97 -6.00 -28.78
N LEU A 190 -0.09 -6.74 -29.07
CA LEU A 190 -1.02 -7.24 -28.07
C LEU A 190 -1.11 -8.76 -28.17
N VAL A 191 -0.93 -9.44 -27.05
CA VAL A 191 -1.20 -10.88 -26.88
C VAL A 191 -2.24 -11.02 -25.79
N ASP A 192 -3.49 -11.28 -26.17
CA ASP A 192 -4.65 -11.19 -25.28
C ASP A 192 -5.49 -12.46 -25.29
N GLY A 193 -5.89 -12.92 -24.11
CA GLY A 193 -6.76 -14.09 -23.95
C GLY A 193 -5.99 -15.40 -23.76
N ALA A 194 -6.65 -16.35 -23.09
CA ALA A 194 -6.08 -17.65 -22.80
C ALA A 194 -5.65 -18.38 -24.09
N ASN A 195 -4.47 -19.00 -24.03
CA ASN A 195 -3.81 -19.71 -25.14
C ASN A 195 -3.37 -18.83 -26.31
N SER A 196 -3.58 -17.51 -26.28
CA SER A 196 -2.98 -16.62 -27.27
C SER A 196 -1.46 -16.61 -27.08
N GLN A 197 -0.71 -16.85 -28.14
CA GLN A 197 0.73 -17.11 -28.05
C GLN A 197 1.52 -16.32 -29.10
N LEU A 198 2.57 -15.62 -28.65
CA LEU A 198 3.61 -15.06 -29.50
C LEU A 198 4.96 -15.68 -29.14
N LYS A 199 5.61 -16.34 -30.10
CA LYS A 199 6.85 -17.09 -29.86
C LYS A 199 7.95 -16.66 -30.82
N ALA A 200 9.13 -16.36 -30.27
CA ALA A 200 10.39 -16.20 -30.99
C ALA A 200 11.37 -17.28 -30.52
N ILE A 201 11.80 -18.18 -31.41
CA ILE A 201 12.80 -19.22 -31.08
C ILE A 201 14.21 -18.64 -30.91
N PHE A 202 14.48 -17.45 -31.46
CA PHE A 202 15.70 -16.72 -31.16
C PHE A 202 15.42 -15.65 -30.10
N GLN A 203 15.63 -14.37 -30.41
CA GLN A 203 15.52 -13.28 -29.45
C GLN A 203 14.28 -12.41 -29.68
N CYS A 204 13.86 -11.68 -28.65
CA CYS A 204 12.92 -10.56 -28.80
C CYS A 204 13.69 -9.25 -28.64
N SER A 205 13.73 -8.44 -29.69
CA SER A 205 14.40 -7.14 -29.74
C SER A 205 13.34 -6.03 -29.75
N LEU A 206 12.92 -5.63 -28.55
CA LEU A 206 11.77 -4.76 -28.35
C LEU A 206 12.18 -3.31 -28.19
N GLY A 207 11.66 -2.43 -29.04
CA GLY A 207 11.94 -1.00 -28.98
C GLY A 207 13.42 -0.71 -29.23
N MET A 208 13.95 -1.14 -30.39
CA MET A 208 15.39 -1.10 -30.63
C MET A 208 15.94 0.30 -30.87
N LYS A 209 15.20 1.15 -31.60
CA LYS A 209 15.61 2.52 -31.93
C LYS A 209 14.55 3.56 -31.59
N ASP A 210 13.32 3.14 -31.29
CA ASP A 210 12.21 4.02 -30.93
C ASP A 210 11.13 3.22 -30.16
N VAL A 211 10.01 3.87 -29.80
CA VAL A 211 9.03 3.35 -28.84
C VAL A 211 8.32 2.08 -29.35
N SER A 212 8.39 1.03 -28.52
CA SER A 212 7.58 -0.18 -28.63
C SER A 212 6.65 -0.31 -27.43
N THR A 213 5.38 -0.66 -27.68
CA THR A 213 4.43 -1.03 -26.62
C THR A 213 4.00 -2.47 -26.81
N VAL A 214 4.24 -3.31 -25.80
CA VAL A 214 3.80 -4.71 -25.78
C VAL A 214 2.86 -4.92 -24.59
N GLN A 215 1.69 -5.49 -24.85
CA GLN A 215 0.70 -5.84 -23.83
C GLN A 215 0.42 -7.33 -23.86
N ILE A 216 0.43 -7.95 -22.68
CA ILE A 216 0.16 -9.38 -22.48
C ILE A 216 -0.94 -9.49 -21.43
N THR A 217 -2.15 -9.82 -21.86
CA THR A 217 -3.35 -9.69 -21.02
C THR A 217 -4.22 -10.93 -21.04
N ASN A 218 -5.04 -11.10 -20.00
CA ASN A 218 -6.10 -12.10 -19.92
C ASN A 218 -5.66 -13.54 -20.23
N GLY A 219 -4.44 -13.93 -19.84
CA GLY A 219 -3.91 -15.28 -20.08
C GLY A 219 -3.03 -15.44 -21.33
N GLY A 220 -2.72 -14.33 -22.01
CA GLY A 220 -1.81 -14.30 -23.16
C GLY A 220 -0.38 -14.66 -22.78
N GLN A 221 0.39 -15.21 -23.74
CA GLN A 221 1.75 -15.68 -23.48
C GLN A 221 2.75 -15.24 -24.54
N VAL A 222 3.88 -14.70 -24.10
CA VAL A 222 5.04 -14.38 -24.95
C VAL A 222 6.22 -15.26 -24.55
N GLN A 223 6.92 -15.84 -25.52
CA GLN A 223 8.13 -16.63 -25.30
C GLN A 223 9.26 -16.16 -26.22
N CYS A 224 10.41 -15.85 -25.64
CA CYS A 224 11.66 -15.52 -26.33
C CYS A 224 12.72 -16.52 -25.88
N TYR A 225 13.14 -17.47 -26.73
CA TYR A 225 13.95 -18.61 -26.28
C TYR A 225 15.43 -18.29 -26.03
N GLN A 226 16.04 -17.41 -26.82
CA GLN A 226 17.49 -17.09 -26.74
C GLN A 226 17.78 -15.74 -26.07
N GLY A 227 16.76 -15.08 -25.51
CA GLY A 227 16.92 -13.84 -24.77
C GLY A 227 15.98 -12.74 -25.24
N ALA A 228 15.99 -11.63 -24.52
CA ALA A 228 15.20 -10.45 -24.86
C ALA A 228 15.93 -9.15 -24.50
N TYR A 229 15.72 -8.15 -25.33
CA TYR A 229 16.15 -6.77 -25.12
C TYR A 229 14.91 -5.88 -25.13
N LEU A 230 14.80 -5.00 -24.15
CA LEU A 230 13.82 -3.93 -24.13
C LEU A 230 14.56 -2.60 -24.09
N GLY A 231 14.59 -1.87 -25.20
CA GLY A 231 15.30 -0.60 -25.31
C GLY A 231 14.41 0.60 -24.97
N PHE A 232 13.45 0.89 -25.84
CA PHE A 232 12.55 2.04 -25.73
C PHE A 232 11.09 1.60 -25.62
N GLY A 233 10.38 2.23 -24.69
CA GLY A 233 8.95 1.98 -24.48
C GLY A 233 8.70 0.98 -23.37
N SER A 234 7.68 0.13 -23.53
CA SER A 234 7.17 -0.66 -22.41
C SER A 234 6.67 -2.05 -22.79
N VAL A 235 6.87 -3.00 -21.88
CA VAL A 235 6.14 -4.27 -21.83
C VAL A 235 5.25 -4.25 -20.60
N SER A 236 3.97 -4.62 -20.74
CA SER A 236 3.02 -4.68 -19.63
C SER A 236 2.28 -6.01 -19.64
N LEU A 237 2.27 -6.67 -18.49
CA LEU A 237 1.54 -7.91 -18.27
C LEU A 237 0.45 -7.68 -17.23
N ASP A 238 -0.76 -8.19 -17.46
CA ASP A 238 -1.84 -8.11 -16.47
C ASP A 238 -2.84 -9.27 -16.61
N GLY A 239 -3.41 -9.70 -15.50
CA GLY A 239 -4.40 -10.76 -15.43
C GLY A 239 -3.80 -12.16 -15.26
N ALA A 240 -4.58 -13.02 -14.61
CA ALA A 240 -4.19 -14.38 -14.29
C ALA A 240 -3.77 -15.18 -15.55
N GLY A 241 -2.60 -15.80 -15.48
CA GLY A 241 -2.05 -16.62 -16.57
C GLY A 241 -1.32 -15.83 -17.66
N SER A 242 -1.36 -14.49 -17.63
CA SER A 242 -0.56 -13.66 -18.53
C SER A 242 0.93 -13.86 -18.22
N LYS A 243 1.71 -14.25 -19.23
CA LYS A 243 3.08 -14.72 -19.01
C LYS A 243 4.07 -14.22 -20.06
N TRP A 244 5.26 -13.81 -19.62
CA TRP A 244 6.41 -13.62 -20.50
C TRP A 244 7.58 -14.50 -20.04
N VAL A 245 8.06 -15.35 -20.93
CA VAL A 245 9.17 -16.25 -20.67
C VAL A 245 10.36 -15.89 -21.56
N VAL A 246 11.52 -15.73 -20.93
CA VAL A 246 12.79 -15.45 -21.57
C VAL A 246 13.76 -16.58 -21.23
N GLY A 247 14.17 -17.35 -22.25
CA GLY A 247 14.98 -18.56 -22.08
C GLY A 247 16.48 -18.31 -21.86
N ALA A 248 16.93 -17.06 -21.92
CA ALA A 248 18.30 -16.63 -21.61
C ALA A 248 18.28 -15.31 -20.82
N ASP A 249 19.04 -14.32 -21.25
CA ASP A 249 19.12 -13.01 -20.60
C ASP A 249 17.95 -12.10 -20.99
N LEU A 250 17.52 -11.26 -20.06
CA LEU A 250 16.62 -10.13 -20.28
C LEU A 250 17.33 -8.82 -19.90
N ASP A 251 17.57 -7.97 -20.90
CA ASP A 251 18.21 -6.67 -20.70
C ASP A 251 17.19 -5.54 -20.92
N ILE A 252 16.99 -4.70 -19.90
CA ILE A 252 16.00 -3.64 -19.92
C ILE A 252 16.71 -2.28 -19.86
N GLY A 253 16.39 -1.39 -20.80
CA GLY A 253 17.06 -0.11 -20.97
C GLY A 253 18.49 -0.26 -21.48
N SER A 254 18.77 -1.30 -22.27
CA SER A 254 20.14 -1.63 -22.69
C SER A 254 20.27 -1.61 -24.21
N THR A 255 20.49 -0.42 -24.76
CA THR A 255 20.87 -0.26 -26.16
C THR A 255 22.12 0.60 -26.29
N GLU A 256 22.71 0.59 -27.48
CA GLU A 256 23.84 1.47 -27.84
C GLU A 256 23.51 2.96 -27.71
N ASN A 257 22.21 3.31 -27.75
CA ASN A 257 21.72 4.66 -27.53
C ASN A 257 21.13 4.80 -26.12
N ALA A 258 21.09 6.04 -25.60
CA ALA A 258 20.42 6.34 -24.33
C ALA A 258 18.95 5.91 -24.43
N SER A 259 18.59 4.87 -23.68
CA SER A 259 17.30 4.18 -23.82
C SER A 259 16.56 4.13 -22.49
N GLN A 260 15.24 4.27 -22.57
CA GLN A 260 14.35 4.27 -21.40
C GLN A 260 13.27 3.21 -21.61
N ALA A 261 13.33 2.16 -20.80
CA ALA A 261 12.46 1.01 -20.88
C ALA A 261 11.73 0.76 -19.56
N VAL A 262 10.47 0.32 -19.67
CA VAL A 262 9.63 -0.02 -18.52
C VAL A 262 9.02 -1.41 -18.69
N LEU A 263 9.17 -2.25 -17.68
CA LEU A 263 8.44 -3.52 -17.55
C LEU A 263 7.43 -3.40 -16.40
N ASN A 264 6.15 -3.51 -16.72
CA ASN A 264 5.07 -3.56 -15.72
C ASN A 264 4.61 -5.02 -15.57
N ILE A 265 4.65 -5.52 -14.35
CA ILE A 265 4.20 -6.87 -13.98
C ILE A 265 2.98 -6.71 -13.07
N GLY A 266 1.81 -6.74 -13.69
CA GLY A 266 0.51 -6.53 -13.07
C GLY A 266 -0.07 -7.77 -12.40
N GLU A 267 -1.34 -7.67 -12.01
CA GLU A 267 -1.97 -8.61 -11.09
C GLU A 267 -2.08 -10.01 -11.69
N GLY A 268 -1.61 -11.02 -10.93
CA GLY A 268 -1.68 -12.43 -11.33
C GLY A 268 -0.82 -12.81 -12.54
N SER A 269 0.02 -11.88 -13.02
CA SER A 269 0.92 -12.11 -14.15
C SER A 269 2.30 -12.60 -13.71
N LEU A 270 3.04 -13.16 -14.65
CA LEU A 270 4.35 -13.79 -14.38
C LEU A 270 5.37 -13.47 -15.47
N VAL A 271 6.55 -13.02 -15.05
CA VAL A 271 7.75 -12.95 -15.88
C VAL A 271 8.78 -13.97 -15.40
N GLU A 272 9.27 -14.79 -16.31
CA GLU A 272 10.32 -15.79 -16.07
C GLU A 272 11.54 -15.49 -16.95
N VAL A 273 12.72 -15.38 -16.35
CA VAL A 273 14.00 -15.20 -17.04
C VAL A 273 14.95 -16.31 -16.60
N ALA A 274 15.43 -17.11 -17.54
CA ALA A 274 16.21 -18.29 -17.21
C ALA A 274 17.61 -17.95 -16.67
N ALA A 275 18.26 -16.91 -17.21
CA ALA A 275 19.64 -16.55 -16.87
C ALA A 275 19.72 -15.23 -16.09
N HIS A 276 20.13 -14.13 -16.74
CA HIS A 276 20.35 -12.85 -16.08
C HIS A 276 19.27 -11.83 -16.45
N LEU A 277 18.78 -11.10 -15.45
CA LEU A 277 18.00 -9.88 -15.66
C LEU A 277 18.86 -8.67 -15.30
N ARG A 278 19.05 -7.75 -16.26
CA ARG A 278 19.93 -6.58 -16.10
C ARG A 278 19.20 -5.24 -16.34
N LEU A 279 19.48 -4.25 -15.48
CA LEU A 279 18.82 -2.94 -15.46
C LEU A 279 19.81 -1.78 -15.26
N PRO A 280 20.24 -1.11 -16.34
CA PRO A 280 20.54 -1.73 -17.62
C PRO A 280 21.83 -2.58 -17.55
N ASN A 281 22.14 -3.31 -18.61
CA ASN A 281 23.40 -4.02 -18.77
C ASN A 281 24.56 -3.02 -18.97
N ALA A 282 25.42 -2.89 -17.96
CA ALA A 282 26.52 -1.91 -17.95
C ALA A 282 27.58 -2.14 -19.04
N SER A 283 27.66 -3.33 -19.62
CA SER A 283 28.63 -3.64 -20.67
C SER A 283 28.21 -3.15 -22.06
N SER A 284 26.93 -2.84 -22.26
CA SER A 284 26.35 -2.53 -23.56
C SER A 284 25.49 -1.26 -23.59
N ALA A 285 25.05 -0.76 -22.44
CA ALA A 285 24.18 0.40 -22.35
C ALA A 285 24.94 1.73 -22.45
N ALA A 286 24.36 2.71 -23.16
CA ALA A 286 24.80 4.10 -23.07
C ALA A 286 24.62 4.65 -21.65
N ALA A 287 25.47 5.62 -21.26
CA ALA A 287 25.56 6.13 -19.87
C ALA A 287 24.20 6.53 -19.26
N ASP A 288 23.36 7.22 -20.04
CA ASP A 288 22.06 7.74 -19.59
C ASP A 288 20.90 6.74 -19.76
N SER A 289 21.19 5.47 -20.05
CA SER A 289 20.13 4.47 -20.22
C SER A 289 19.57 4.03 -18.87
N SER A 290 18.26 3.83 -18.82
CA SER A 290 17.53 3.43 -17.61
C SER A 290 16.56 2.31 -17.91
N GLY A 291 16.53 1.32 -17.04
CA GLY A 291 15.50 0.28 -17.03
C GLY A 291 14.70 0.34 -15.74
N THR A 292 13.37 0.28 -15.85
CA THR A 292 12.46 0.26 -14.71
C THR A 292 11.62 -1.00 -14.71
N ILE A 293 11.50 -1.65 -13.55
CA ILE A 293 10.51 -2.70 -13.30
C ILE A 293 9.49 -2.19 -12.29
N ASN A 294 8.21 -2.31 -12.62
CA ASN A 294 7.10 -2.06 -11.71
C ASN A 294 6.42 -3.39 -11.38
N ILE A 295 6.43 -3.75 -10.10
CA ILE A 295 5.62 -4.84 -9.56
C ILE A 295 4.31 -4.22 -9.07
N GLU A 296 3.20 -4.59 -9.69
CA GLU A 296 1.88 -4.02 -9.44
C GLU A 296 0.88 -5.11 -9.02
N GLY A 297 -0.28 -4.70 -8.52
CA GLY A 297 -1.39 -5.59 -8.18
C GLY A 297 -1.96 -5.33 -6.79
N SER A 298 -3.19 -5.81 -6.58
CA SER A 298 -3.93 -5.56 -5.34
C SER A 298 -3.84 -6.70 -4.33
N THR A 299 -4.16 -7.93 -4.75
CA THR A 299 -4.14 -9.11 -3.88
C THR A 299 -3.13 -10.17 -4.29
N THR A 300 -2.80 -10.23 -5.58
CA THR A 300 -1.79 -11.14 -6.13
C THR A 300 -0.83 -10.35 -7.00
N PRO A 301 0.10 -9.60 -6.38
CA PRO A 301 1.04 -8.79 -7.14
C PRO A 301 1.81 -9.62 -8.16
N GLY A 302 2.24 -8.96 -9.24
CA GLY A 302 3.00 -9.59 -10.32
C GLY A 302 4.22 -10.37 -9.82
N ALA A 303 4.42 -11.55 -10.39
CA ALA A 303 5.52 -12.43 -10.02
C ALA A 303 6.69 -12.28 -11.00
N LEU A 304 7.91 -12.30 -10.46
CA LEU A 304 9.15 -12.29 -11.21
C LEU A 304 10.01 -13.46 -10.74
N THR A 305 10.49 -14.28 -11.67
CA THR A 305 11.44 -15.37 -11.40
C THR A 305 12.63 -15.21 -12.31
N VAL A 306 13.83 -15.06 -11.74
CA VAL A 306 15.08 -14.88 -12.52
C VAL A 306 16.21 -15.72 -11.95
N GLY A 307 17.15 -16.14 -12.79
CA GLY A 307 18.37 -16.82 -12.34
C GLY A 307 19.30 -15.88 -11.54
N SER A 308 19.43 -14.63 -11.99
CA SER A 308 20.13 -13.55 -11.27
C SER A 308 19.56 -12.18 -11.65
N PHE A 309 19.72 -11.21 -10.75
CA PHE A 309 19.25 -9.83 -10.95
C PHE A 309 20.40 -8.85 -10.67
N GLU A 310 20.73 -8.03 -11.66
CA GLU A 310 21.81 -7.05 -11.56
C GLU A 310 21.36 -5.67 -12.04
N PHE A 311 21.55 -4.66 -11.19
CA PHE A 311 21.51 -3.26 -11.62
C PHE A 311 22.83 -2.86 -12.26
N GLY A 312 22.76 -2.13 -13.36
CA GLY A 312 23.93 -1.58 -14.03
C GLY A 312 24.68 -0.57 -13.17
N ALA A 313 25.99 -0.49 -13.40
CA ALA A 313 26.92 0.39 -12.69
C ALA A 313 26.66 1.90 -12.89
N ASN A 314 25.78 2.28 -13.83
CA ASN A 314 25.37 3.69 -14.01
C ASN A 314 24.36 4.16 -12.96
N GLY A 315 23.79 3.24 -12.16
CA GLY A 315 22.85 3.56 -11.07
C GLY A 315 21.46 4.00 -11.50
N LEU A 316 21.12 3.89 -12.80
CA LEU A 316 19.83 4.32 -13.34
C LEU A 316 18.80 3.19 -13.45
N GLY A 317 19.16 1.98 -13.02
CA GLY A 317 18.23 0.86 -12.88
C GLY A 317 17.31 1.03 -11.68
N VAL A 318 16.01 0.73 -11.85
CA VAL A 318 15.00 0.89 -10.80
C VAL A 318 14.10 -0.34 -10.72
N ILE A 319 13.83 -0.80 -9.50
CA ILE A 319 12.69 -1.69 -9.21
C ILE A 319 11.73 -0.99 -8.24
N ASN A 320 10.45 -1.00 -8.58
CA ASN A 320 9.38 -0.42 -7.79
C ASN A 320 8.41 -1.51 -7.34
N PHE A 321 8.20 -1.61 -6.03
CA PHE A 321 7.11 -2.37 -5.44
C PHE A 321 5.89 -1.46 -5.29
N ASN A 322 5.07 -1.44 -6.33
CA ASN A 322 3.88 -0.60 -6.49
C ASN A 322 2.60 -1.41 -6.27
N HIS A 323 2.61 -2.37 -5.36
CA HIS A 323 1.44 -3.19 -5.05
C HIS A 323 0.74 -2.74 -3.75
N THR A 324 -0.52 -3.16 -3.57
CA THR A 324 -1.32 -2.84 -2.37
C THR A 324 -1.62 -4.07 -1.50
N ASP A 325 -1.06 -5.24 -1.84
CA ASP A 325 -1.18 -6.44 -1.00
C ASP A 325 -0.53 -6.24 0.37
N ALA A 326 -1.35 -6.05 1.39
CA ALA A 326 -0.95 -5.87 2.78
C ALA A 326 -0.94 -7.19 3.59
N SER A 327 -1.24 -8.33 2.97
CA SER A 327 -1.26 -9.63 3.66
C SER A 327 0.12 -10.04 4.20
N GLY A 328 1.18 -9.50 3.60
CA GLY A 328 2.55 -9.88 3.92
C GLY A 328 3.01 -11.18 3.28
N ASN A 329 2.21 -11.73 2.36
CA ASN A 329 2.51 -12.96 1.64
C ASN A 329 3.36 -12.73 0.38
N TYR A 330 3.43 -11.51 -0.13
CA TYR A 330 4.31 -11.19 -1.25
C TYR A 330 5.78 -11.27 -0.83
N GLN A 331 6.46 -12.32 -1.30
CA GLN A 331 7.88 -12.60 -1.06
C GLN A 331 8.69 -12.28 -2.31
N PHE A 332 9.70 -11.42 -2.18
CA PHE A 332 10.69 -11.15 -3.21
C PHE A 332 12.02 -11.84 -2.86
N ALA A 333 12.27 -12.98 -3.49
CA ALA A 333 13.39 -13.86 -3.14
C ALA A 333 14.66 -13.66 -3.97
N MET A 334 14.56 -12.92 -5.07
CA MET A 334 15.66 -12.73 -6.00
C MET A 334 16.75 -11.85 -5.34
N PRO A 335 18.02 -12.31 -5.30
CA PRO A 335 19.13 -11.48 -4.87
C PRO A 335 19.32 -10.30 -5.82
N LEU A 336 19.33 -9.09 -5.29
CA LEU A 336 19.60 -7.84 -6.00
C LEU A 336 21.07 -7.44 -5.80
N ALA A 337 21.76 -7.14 -6.90
CA ALA A 337 23.15 -6.66 -6.91
C ALA A 337 23.30 -5.39 -7.76
N GLY A 338 24.43 -4.69 -7.64
CA GLY A 338 24.75 -3.49 -8.44
C GLY A 338 24.37 -2.17 -7.76
N THR A 339 24.19 -1.09 -8.52
CA THR A 339 24.04 0.27 -7.96
C THR A 339 22.65 0.91 -8.20
N GLY A 340 21.63 0.10 -8.48
CA GLY A 340 20.28 0.61 -8.78
C GLY A 340 19.42 0.86 -7.55
N THR A 341 18.27 1.47 -7.79
CA THR A 341 17.34 1.95 -6.76
C THR A 341 16.21 0.96 -6.52
N VAL A 342 15.84 0.78 -5.24
CA VAL A 342 14.68 -0.01 -4.82
C VAL A 342 13.65 0.92 -4.18
N ASN A 343 12.41 0.93 -4.68
CA ASN A 343 11.34 1.75 -4.13
C ASN A 343 10.16 0.91 -3.64
N VAL A 344 9.57 1.29 -2.50
CA VAL A 344 8.25 0.84 -2.06
C VAL A 344 7.34 2.06 -2.00
N SER A 345 6.35 2.15 -2.88
CA SER A 345 5.61 3.40 -3.10
C SER A 345 4.10 3.30 -2.86
N ASN A 346 3.58 2.09 -2.67
CA ASN A 346 2.17 1.83 -2.40
C ASN A 346 1.98 1.14 -1.04
N ALA A 347 0.73 1.02 -0.58
CA ALA A 347 0.40 0.57 0.78
C ALA A 347 0.65 -0.93 1.07
N GLY A 348 1.21 -1.69 0.11
CA GLY A 348 1.49 -3.12 0.27
C GLY A 348 2.64 -3.42 1.24
N THR A 349 2.78 -4.70 1.57
CA THR A 349 3.92 -5.23 2.34
C THR A 349 4.78 -6.12 1.44
N THR A 350 5.99 -5.67 1.12
CA THR A 350 6.98 -6.46 0.38
C THR A 350 7.92 -7.13 1.37
N VAL A 351 7.96 -8.46 1.37
CA VAL A 351 8.94 -9.21 2.17
C VAL A 351 10.14 -9.56 1.31
N ILE A 352 11.31 -9.03 1.62
CA ILE A 352 12.53 -9.24 0.83
C ILE A 352 13.41 -10.32 1.48
N THR A 353 13.57 -11.46 0.81
CA THR A 353 14.27 -12.64 1.37
C THR A 353 15.63 -12.91 0.71
N GLY A 354 15.88 -12.33 -0.47
CA GLY A 354 17.12 -12.51 -1.23
C GLY A 354 18.38 -12.05 -0.48
N ASN A 355 19.53 -12.59 -0.85
CA ASN A 355 20.82 -12.15 -0.33
C ASN A 355 21.29 -10.88 -1.06
N ASN A 356 20.88 -9.72 -0.58
CA ASN A 356 20.99 -8.49 -1.35
C ASN A 356 22.31 -7.75 -1.11
N THR A 357 22.98 -7.38 -2.20
CA THR A 357 24.29 -6.69 -2.21
C THR A 357 24.29 -5.40 -3.01
N TYR A 358 23.12 -4.92 -3.46
CA TYR A 358 23.01 -3.65 -4.16
C TYR A 358 23.37 -2.45 -3.25
N ALA A 359 23.99 -1.44 -3.83
CA ALA A 359 24.48 -0.26 -3.14
C ALA A 359 23.68 1.02 -3.44
N GLY A 360 22.76 0.98 -4.42
CA GLY A 360 21.88 2.12 -4.67
C GLY A 360 20.83 2.28 -3.57
N THR A 361 20.15 3.42 -3.56
CA THR A 361 19.23 3.79 -2.47
C THR A 361 18.00 2.88 -2.42
N THR A 362 17.57 2.58 -1.20
CA THR A 362 16.25 2.01 -0.90
C THR A 362 15.32 3.09 -0.35
N ALA A 363 14.27 3.44 -1.08
CA ALA A 363 13.26 4.40 -0.62
C ALA A 363 11.95 3.69 -0.27
N VAL A 364 11.57 3.75 1.01
CA VAL A 364 10.27 3.30 1.52
C VAL A 364 9.36 4.52 1.62
N ASN A 365 8.69 4.85 0.52
CA ASN A 365 7.85 6.04 0.40
C ASN A 365 6.47 5.85 1.04
N ALA A 366 5.93 4.63 0.91
CA ALA A 366 4.69 4.19 1.53
C ALA A 366 4.75 2.69 1.87
N GLY A 367 3.71 2.16 2.52
CA GLY A 367 3.59 0.73 2.80
C GLY A 367 4.71 0.20 3.70
N THR A 368 5.04 -1.09 3.55
CA THR A 368 6.03 -1.77 4.38
C THR A 368 7.06 -2.50 3.53
N LEU A 369 8.33 -2.19 3.73
CA LEU A 369 9.44 -3.06 3.33
C LEU A 369 9.84 -3.91 4.54
N ARG A 370 9.67 -5.22 4.45
CA ARG A 370 9.94 -6.15 5.55
C ARG A 370 11.10 -7.08 5.24
N ALA A 371 12.03 -7.24 6.18
CA ALA A 371 13.09 -8.23 6.08
C ALA A 371 12.51 -9.65 6.13
N GLY A 372 12.86 -10.46 5.14
CA GLY A 372 12.59 -11.90 5.10
C GLY A 372 13.82 -12.77 5.39
N SER A 373 14.98 -12.14 5.52
CA SER A 373 16.25 -12.78 5.94
C SER A 373 17.19 -11.73 6.55
N ALA A 374 18.28 -12.17 7.19
CA ALA A 374 19.29 -11.26 7.75
C ALA A 374 20.03 -10.43 6.69
N THR A 375 20.03 -10.86 5.43
CA THR A 375 20.65 -10.17 4.29
C THR A 375 19.62 -9.63 3.29
N GLY A 376 18.34 -9.67 3.65
CA GLY A 376 17.24 -9.14 2.84
C GLY A 376 17.34 -7.62 2.68
N LEU A 377 17.70 -6.91 3.75
CA LEU A 377 18.04 -5.49 3.66
C LEU A 377 19.53 -5.39 3.36
N SER A 378 19.92 -4.71 2.28
CA SER A 378 21.32 -4.70 1.88
C SER A 378 22.15 -3.80 2.79
N ALA A 379 23.24 -4.36 3.34
CA ALA A 379 24.20 -3.61 4.14
C ALA A 379 24.97 -2.54 3.35
N ALA A 380 24.93 -2.59 2.02
CA ALA A 380 25.55 -1.59 1.15
C ALA A 380 24.59 -0.46 0.73
N SER A 381 23.28 -0.62 0.95
CA SER A 381 22.27 0.36 0.54
C SER A 381 22.06 1.42 1.61
N ASP A 382 21.93 2.67 1.16
CA ASP A 382 21.34 3.75 1.94
C ASP A 382 19.82 3.59 1.98
N PHE A 383 19.21 3.76 3.15
CA PHE A 383 17.76 3.65 3.33
C PHE A 383 17.14 5.01 3.66
N VAL A 384 16.04 5.32 2.99
CA VAL A 384 15.18 6.47 3.27
C VAL A 384 13.78 5.96 3.57
N VAL A 385 13.32 6.13 4.80
CA VAL A 385 11.96 5.77 5.22
C VAL A 385 11.16 7.06 5.32
N ALA A 386 10.30 7.32 4.34
CA ALA A 386 9.44 8.50 4.32
C ALA A 386 8.32 8.39 5.37
N SER A 387 7.63 9.50 5.67
CA SER A 387 6.56 9.54 6.69
C SER A 387 5.41 8.54 6.49
N GLY A 388 5.14 8.11 5.25
CA GLY A 388 4.14 7.08 4.93
C GLY A 388 4.68 5.65 4.92
N GLY A 389 5.99 5.48 5.06
CA GLY A 389 6.70 4.20 4.92
C GLY A 389 7.02 3.53 6.26
N THR A 390 7.10 2.21 6.22
CA THR A 390 7.53 1.36 7.33
C THR A 390 8.69 0.46 6.91
N LEU A 391 9.80 0.51 7.64
CA LEU A 391 10.87 -0.49 7.57
C LEU A 391 10.71 -1.47 8.71
N ASP A 392 10.40 -2.73 8.39
CA ASP A 392 10.15 -3.79 9.37
C ASP A 392 11.30 -4.81 9.33
N THR A 393 12.06 -4.96 10.42
CA THR A 393 13.15 -5.94 10.48
C THR A 393 12.65 -7.37 10.73
N ASN A 394 11.35 -7.54 10.96
CA ASN A 394 10.73 -8.82 11.30
C ASN A 394 11.47 -9.48 12.47
N THR A 395 11.73 -10.79 12.41
CA THR A 395 12.50 -11.54 13.41
C THR A 395 14.02 -11.46 13.21
N PHE A 396 14.50 -10.63 12.27
CA PHE A 396 15.91 -10.60 11.88
C PHE A 396 16.64 -9.40 12.49
N SER A 397 17.97 -9.50 12.51
CA SER A 397 18.87 -8.42 12.93
C SER A 397 19.74 -7.96 11.75
N PRO A 398 19.19 -7.19 10.79
CA PRO A 398 19.90 -6.79 9.58
C PRO A 398 20.85 -5.62 9.81
N THR A 399 21.73 -5.42 8.83
CA THR A 399 22.58 -4.22 8.72
C THR A 399 22.19 -3.43 7.47
N VAL A 400 22.14 -2.10 7.57
CA VAL A 400 21.98 -1.17 6.45
C VAL A 400 23.15 -0.18 6.41
N ASN A 401 23.44 0.46 5.26
CA ASN A 401 24.58 1.37 5.16
C ASN A 401 24.32 2.68 5.93
N SER A 402 23.29 3.42 5.55
CA SER A 402 22.82 4.60 6.29
C SER A 402 21.30 4.59 6.36
N LEU A 403 20.74 5.36 7.28
CA LEU A 403 19.29 5.42 7.48
C LEU A 403 18.80 6.83 7.75
N ARG A 404 17.95 7.34 6.86
CA ARG A 404 17.12 8.51 7.12
C ARG A 404 15.72 8.05 7.51
N ASN A 405 15.24 8.49 8.68
CA ASN A 405 13.97 8.05 9.25
C ASN A 405 12.98 9.21 9.46
N ASP A 406 12.03 9.33 8.53
CA ASP A 406 10.89 10.24 8.58
C ASP A 406 9.59 9.47 8.94
N GLY A 407 9.60 8.14 8.82
CA GLY A 407 8.45 7.23 9.03
C GLY A 407 8.59 6.30 10.23
N LEU A 408 8.24 5.02 10.07
CA LEU A 408 8.34 4.00 11.12
C LEU A 408 9.44 2.99 10.82
N VAL A 409 10.31 2.76 11.80
CA VAL A 409 11.19 1.59 11.85
C VAL A 409 10.69 0.68 12.97
N THR A 410 10.44 -0.60 12.69
CA THR A 410 9.93 -1.53 13.69
C THR A 410 10.78 -2.80 13.77
N MET A 411 11.07 -3.23 14.99
CA MET A 411 11.76 -4.49 15.30
C MET A 411 10.86 -5.49 16.01
N LEU A 412 9.61 -5.13 16.32
CA LEU A 412 8.76 -5.79 17.33
C LEU A 412 8.54 -7.32 17.14
N ALA A 413 8.72 -7.87 15.94
CA ALA A 413 8.65 -9.31 15.72
C ALA A 413 9.89 -10.06 16.26
N GLY A 414 11.00 -9.37 16.52
CA GLY A 414 12.25 -9.87 17.08
C GLY A 414 12.23 -10.16 18.59
N GLY A 415 11.07 -10.10 19.23
CA GLY A 415 10.91 -10.35 20.66
C GLY A 415 11.62 -9.29 21.48
N THR A 416 12.62 -9.62 22.28
CA THR A 416 13.46 -8.64 23.00
C THR A 416 14.93 -8.71 22.57
N THR A 417 15.18 -9.22 21.36
CA THR A 417 16.54 -9.55 20.88
C THR A 417 16.85 -9.00 19.49
N GLY A 418 15.85 -8.44 18.80
CA GLY A 418 16.03 -7.79 17.50
C GLY A 418 17.03 -6.63 17.57
N VAL A 419 17.90 -6.56 16.57
CA VAL A 419 18.90 -5.48 16.46
C VAL A 419 18.92 -4.97 15.03
N LEU A 420 18.65 -3.67 14.85
CA LEU A 420 18.96 -2.99 13.60
C LEU A 420 20.33 -2.33 13.72
N THR A 421 21.26 -2.69 12.82
CA THR A 421 22.56 -2.03 12.74
C THR A 421 22.60 -1.08 11.55
N VAL A 422 22.98 0.17 11.79
CA VAL A 422 23.29 1.17 10.75
C VAL A 422 24.80 1.31 10.71
N ALA A 423 25.43 0.87 9.60
CA ALA A 423 26.88 0.82 9.47
C ALA A 423 27.54 2.22 9.41
N GLY A 424 26.81 3.19 8.89
CA GLY A 424 27.15 4.60 8.81
C GLY A 424 26.20 5.45 9.65
N ASN A 425 25.71 6.53 9.06
CA ASN A 425 24.97 7.57 9.79
C ASN A 425 23.47 7.28 9.89
N TYR A 426 22.87 7.72 10.99
CA TYR A 426 21.43 7.73 11.21
C TYR A 426 20.91 9.18 11.32
N ALA A 427 19.95 9.54 10.49
CA ALA A 427 19.32 10.87 10.51
C ALA A 427 17.81 10.74 10.79
N GLY A 428 17.38 11.15 11.98
CA GLY A 428 15.96 11.23 12.32
C GLY A 428 15.35 12.53 11.79
N ASN A 429 14.14 12.47 11.23
CA ASN A 429 13.37 13.65 10.81
C ASN A 429 11.94 13.60 11.36
N GLY A 430 11.82 13.31 12.66
CA GLY A 430 10.53 13.15 13.35
C GLY A 430 9.93 11.74 13.22
N GLY A 431 10.62 10.81 12.56
CA GLY A 431 10.24 9.41 12.50
C GLY A 431 10.29 8.70 13.86
N SER A 432 9.75 7.48 13.89
CA SER A 432 9.69 6.63 15.07
C SER A 432 10.54 5.37 14.90
N VAL A 433 11.04 4.84 16.02
CA VAL A 433 11.63 3.50 16.11
C VAL A 433 10.87 2.74 17.20
N ALA A 434 10.24 1.62 16.85
CA ALA A 434 9.50 0.78 17.77
C ALA A 434 10.36 -0.40 18.26
N LEU A 435 10.46 -0.55 19.58
CA LEU A 435 11.28 -1.53 20.27
C LEU A 435 10.46 -2.24 21.34
N ASN A 436 10.67 -3.53 21.50
CA ASN A 436 10.25 -4.28 22.67
C ASN A 436 11.36 -4.30 23.73
N THR A 437 10.96 -4.13 24.99
CA THR A 437 11.83 -4.25 26.15
C THR A 437 11.12 -5.03 27.25
N ALA A 438 11.79 -6.01 27.84
CA ALA A 438 11.32 -6.62 29.09
C ALA A 438 11.69 -5.68 30.26
N LEU A 439 10.89 -4.64 30.49
CA LEU A 439 11.21 -3.57 31.46
C LEU A 439 11.48 -4.14 32.87
N GLY A 440 12.73 -3.98 33.32
CA GLY A 440 13.27 -4.55 34.55
C GLY A 440 14.55 -3.82 34.96
N GLY A 441 15.56 -4.55 35.43
CA GLY A 441 16.86 -3.98 35.79
C GLY A 441 17.75 -3.69 34.57
N SER A 442 18.97 -3.19 34.76
CA SER A 442 19.84 -2.76 33.66
C SER A 442 20.28 -3.87 32.69
N SER A 443 20.16 -5.14 33.09
CA SER A 443 20.42 -6.30 32.23
C SER A 443 19.17 -6.78 31.47
N SER A 444 18.07 -6.01 31.50
CA SER A 444 16.84 -6.36 30.79
C SER A 444 17.09 -6.61 29.32
N ALA A 445 16.49 -7.69 28.81
CA ALA A 445 16.48 -7.95 27.38
C ALA A 445 15.69 -6.85 26.67
N THR A 446 16.27 -6.33 25.60
CA THR A 446 15.68 -5.26 24.80
C THR A 446 16.16 -5.36 23.37
N GLU A 447 15.28 -5.00 22.46
CA GLU A 447 15.68 -4.67 21.10
C GLU A 447 16.54 -3.41 21.09
N LYS A 448 17.40 -3.26 20.07
CA LYS A 448 18.38 -2.16 19.99
C LYS A 448 18.50 -1.59 18.59
N LEU A 449 18.64 -0.27 18.53
CA LEU A 449 19.21 0.42 17.37
C LEU A 449 20.71 0.64 17.62
N ILE A 450 21.57 0.12 16.75
CA ILE A 450 23.02 0.36 16.79
C ILE A 450 23.40 1.23 15.61
N VAL A 451 24.08 2.35 15.86
CA VAL A 451 24.58 3.27 14.84
C VAL A 451 26.10 3.34 14.94
N ASN A 452 26.79 2.89 13.90
CA ASN A 452 28.26 2.86 13.88
C ASN A 452 28.87 4.20 13.45
N GLY A 453 28.10 5.05 12.75
CA GLY A 453 28.46 6.44 12.44
C GLY A 453 27.79 7.45 13.38
N ASP A 454 27.52 8.63 12.82
CA ASP A 454 26.94 9.77 13.53
C ASP A 454 25.41 9.70 13.54
N THR A 455 24.80 10.25 14.60
CA THR A 455 23.36 10.51 14.64
C THR A 455 23.06 12.00 14.49
N SER A 456 21.92 12.33 13.87
CA SER A 456 21.42 13.71 13.75
C SER A 456 19.89 13.76 13.76
N GLY A 457 19.35 14.96 13.97
CA GLY A 457 17.91 15.22 13.93
C GLY A 457 17.13 14.64 15.12
N THR A 458 15.86 14.31 14.94
CA THR A 458 14.95 13.89 16.02
C THR A 458 14.24 12.58 15.72
N THR A 459 14.14 11.69 16.71
CA THR A 459 13.45 10.41 16.62
C THR A 459 12.62 10.14 17.87
N THR A 460 11.42 9.59 17.69
CA THR A 460 10.61 9.05 18.79
C THR A 460 10.91 7.57 19.01
N LEU A 461 11.18 7.15 20.24
CA LEU A 461 11.32 5.75 20.62
C LEU A 461 10.01 5.24 21.22
N ASN A 462 9.36 4.32 20.52
CA ASN A 462 8.13 3.67 20.99
C ASN A 462 8.51 2.36 21.68
N ILE A 463 8.59 2.39 23.01
CA ILE A 463 8.96 1.23 23.82
C ILE A 463 7.70 0.45 24.23
N THR A 464 7.65 -0.83 23.87
CA THR A 464 6.62 -1.77 24.30
C THR A 464 7.17 -2.66 25.40
N ASN A 465 6.51 -2.66 26.56
CA ASN A 465 6.88 -3.57 27.64
C ASN A 465 6.45 -5.01 27.31
N LEU A 466 7.40 -5.90 27.09
CA LEU A 466 7.13 -7.31 26.81
C LEU A 466 7.41 -8.16 28.05
N GLY A 467 6.42 -8.24 28.94
CA GLY A 467 6.45 -9.11 30.13
C GLY A 467 7.37 -8.65 31.27
N GLY A 468 7.89 -7.42 31.22
CA GLY A 468 8.69 -6.86 32.31
C GLY A 468 7.86 -6.46 33.52
N ALA A 469 8.27 -6.90 34.71
CA ALA A 469 7.61 -6.57 35.98
C ALA A 469 8.01 -5.20 36.57
N GLY A 470 9.04 -4.56 36.01
CA GLY A 470 9.68 -3.39 36.59
C GLY A 470 10.72 -3.74 37.66
N ALA A 471 11.84 -3.02 37.67
CA ALA A 471 12.84 -3.05 38.72
C ALA A 471 13.71 -1.78 38.66
N ALA A 472 14.44 -1.51 39.75
CA ALA A 472 15.43 -0.44 39.76
C ALA A 472 16.58 -0.76 38.78
N THR A 473 16.92 0.20 37.92
CA THR A 473 18.14 0.12 37.11
C THR A 473 19.35 0.56 37.94
N THR A 474 20.48 -0.08 37.71
CA THR A 474 21.80 0.27 38.25
C THR A 474 22.74 0.74 37.14
N GLY A 475 23.78 1.51 37.47
CA GLY A 475 24.70 2.04 36.45
C GLY A 475 24.00 2.98 35.47
N GLU A 476 24.19 2.77 34.16
CA GLU A 476 23.66 3.66 33.11
C GLU A 476 22.20 3.37 32.71
N GLY A 477 21.64 2.21 33.07
CA GLY A 477 20.29 1.79 32.67
C GLY A 477 20.24 0.69 31.61
N ILE A 478 19.08 0.51 30.97
CA ILE A 478 18.84 -0.45 29.89
C ILE A 478 19.20 0.19 28.55
N LEU A 479 20.27 -0.27 27.90
CA LEU A 479 20.74 0.28 26.62
C LEU A 479 19.76 -0.01 25.47
N VAL A 480 19.14 1.03 24.90
CA VAL A 480 18.18 0.91 23.78
C VAL A 480 18.69 1.51 22.47
N VAL A 481 19.58 2.49 22.53
CA VAL A 481 20.30 3.02 21.35
C VAL A 481 21.78 3.12 21.64
N GLN A 482 22.59 2.48 20.80
CA GLN A 482 24.05 2.58 20.83
C GLN A 482 24.53 3.46 19.68
N VAL A 483 25.39 4.42 19.96
CA VAL A 483 26.02 5.29 18.95
C VAL A 483 27.52 5.26 19.12
N ASN A 484 28.23 4.77 18.12
CA ASN A 484 29.70 4.67 18.13
C ASN A 484 30.39 5.93 17.56
N GLY A 485 29.67 6.75 16.78
CA GLY A 485 30.12 8.06 16.32
C GLY A 485 29.61 9.23 17.18
N ALA A 486 29.50 10.41 16.56
CA ALA A 486 28.95 11.60 17.20
C ALA A 486 27.44 11.45 17.43
N SER A 487 27.00 11.53 18.68
CA SER A 487 25.60 11.36 19.05
C SER A 487 24.84 12.70 19.03
N ASN A 488 24.76 13.36 17.88
CA ASN A 488 24.12 14.70 17.77
C ASN A 488 22.60 14.63 17.55
N GLY A 489 22.05 13.43 17.33
CA GLY A 489 20.61 13.21 17.26
C GLY A 489 19.95 13.25 18.65
N SER A 490 18.67 13.59 18.68
CA SER A 490 17.83 13.56 19.89
C SER A 490 16.81 12.44 19.78
N PHE A 491 16.80 11.57 20.79
CA PHE A 491 15.78 10.54 20.97
C PHE A 491 14.85 10.94 22.13
N SER A 492 13.56 10.67 22.00
CA SER A 492 12.57 10.99 23.01
C SER A 492 11.51 9.90 23.10
N LEU A 493 10.89 9.75 24.28
CA LEU A 493 9.70 8.91 24.43
C LEU A 493 8.45 9.73 24.10
N PRO A 494 7.39 9.10 23.56
CA PRO A 494 6.11 9.78 23.36
C PRO A 494 5.54 10.25 24.70
N ALA A 495 4.62 11.21 24.65
CA ALA A 495 3.92 11.69 25.85
C ALA A 495 3.35 10.50 26.65
N PRO A 496 3.55 10.44 27.98
CA PRO A 496 3.98 11.52 28.88
C PRO A 496 5.51 11.73 29.03
N GLY A 497 6.34 11.09 28.21
CA GLY A 497 7.81 11.22 28.24
C GLY A 497 8.51 10.12 29.04
N TYR A 498 7.77 9.09 29.46
CA TYR A 498 8.26 7.93 30.19
C TYR A 498 7.45 6.68 29.84
N VAL A 499 7.99 5.50 30.12
CA VAL A 499 7.26 4.22 30.12
C VAL A 499 7.23 3.61 31.52
N GLN A 500 6.21 2.81 31.83
CA GLN A 500 6.01 2.28 33.19
C GLN A 500 5.91 0.75 33.17
N ALA A 501 6.53 0.12 34.18
CA ALA A 501 6.33 -1.30 34.50
C ALA A 501 6.35 -1.48 36.02
N GLY A 502 5.29 -2.08 36.57
CA GLY A 502 5.11 -2.18 38.01
C GLY A 502 5.15 -0.80 38.69
N SER A 503 5.86 -0.71 39.81
CA SER A 503 6.09 0.53 40.58
C SER A 503 7.20 1.43 40.00
N PHE A 504 7.76 1.07 38.84
CA PHE A 504 8.89 1.77 38.25
C PHE A 504 8.48 2.56 37.02
N ARG A 505 8.86 3.83 37.03
CA ARG A 505 8.87 4.70 35.85
C ARG A 505 10.24 4.59 35.19
N TYR A 506 10.28 4.52 33.87
CA TYR A 506 11.49 4.50 33.05
C TYR A 506 11.52 5.74 32.18
N ASP A 507 12.53 6.58 32.39
CA ASP A 507 12.83 7.75 31.58
C ASP A 507 13.96 7.43 30.59
N LEU A 508 13.96 8.10 29.44
CA LEU A 508 15.04 7.96 28.47
C LEU A 508 16.14 8.98 28.79
N VAL A 509 17.33 8.47 29.09
CA VAL A 509 18.50 9.27 29.48
C VAL A 509 19.66 9.00 28.53
N LYS A 510 20.33 10.07 28.12
CA LYS A 510 21.57 9.98 27.34
C LYS A 510 22.78 9.97 28.28
N THR A 511 23.61 8.95 28.17
CA THR A 511 24.88 8.83 28.90
C THR A 511 26.02 8.62 27.91
N GLY A 512 26.98 9.55 27.88
CA GLY A 512 27.98 9.59 26.82
C GLY A 512 27.33 9.75 25.44
N SER A 513 27.61 8.82 24.53
CA SER A 513 26.99 8.78 23.19
C SER A 513 25.71 7.94 23.12
N ASN A 514 25.40 7.15 24.14
CA ASN A 514 24.35 6.13 24.11
C ASN A 514 23.08 6.58 24.86
N TRP A 515 21.97 5.89 24.60
CA TRP A 515 20.68 6.17 25.21
C TRP A 515 20.13 4.96 25.96
N TYR A 516 19.69 5.20 27.18
CA TYR A 516 19.29 4.19 28.14
C TYR A 516 17.92 4.49 28.72
N LEU A 517 17.14 3.45 29.00
CA LEU A 517 15.98 3.55 29.89
C LEU A 517 16.48 3.42 31.33
N VAL A 518 16.27 4.47 32.13
CA VAL A 518 16.67 4.54 33.54
C VAL A 518 15.41 4.57 34.37
N SER A 519 15.32 3.70 35.37
CA SER A 519 14.18 3.67 36.26
C SER A 519 14.38 4.42 37.55
N GLU A 520 13.30 5.05 38.00
CA GLU A 520 13.14 5.57 39.33
C GLU A 520 11.99 4.84 40.02
N SER A 521 12.19 4.48 41.29
CA SER A 521 11.12 3.97 42.12
C SER A 521 10.14 5.09 42.41
N ARG A 522 8.90 4.98 41.94
CA ARG A 522 7.83 5.84 42.44
C ARG A 522 7.20 5.12 43.63
N ALA A 523 7.29 5.73 44.81
CA ALA A 523 6.26 5.47 45.80
C ALA A 523 4.97 5.96 45.15
N GLU A 524 4.07 5.04 44.80
CA GLU A 524 2.76 5.42 44.31
C GLU A 524 2.16 6.37 45.37
N SER A 525 2.01 7.64 45.02
CA SER A 525 1.51 8.64 45.96
C SER A 525 0.14 8.15 46.43
N ALA A 526 0.03 7.84 47.73
CA ALA A 526 -1.16 7.27 48.33
C ALA A 526 -2.41 8.04 47.86
N PRO A 527 -3.49 7.35 47.46
CA PRO A 527 -4.70 8.05 47.00
C PRO A 527 -5.21 8.99 48.09
N THR A 528 -5.67 10.17 47.70
CA THR A 528 -6.36 11.07 48.63
C THR A 528 -7.79 10.58 48.81
N VAL A 529 -8.28 10.53 50.05
CA VAL A 529 -9.66 10.17 50.37
C VAL A 529 -10.45 11.43 50.67
N SER A 530 -11.65 11.54 50.14
CA SER A 530 -12.60 12.60 50.48
C SER A 530 -13.93 11.99 50.93
N VAL A 531 -14.66 12.72 51.78
CA VAL A 531 -16.01 12.35 52.18
C VAL A 531 -16.94 13.54 51.95
N VAL A 532 -18.09 13.29 51.32
CA VAL A 532 -19.14 14.30 51.10
C VAL A 532 -20.48 13.68 51.44
N CYS A 533 -21.27 14.36 52.29
CA CYS A 533 -22.62 13.94 52.64
C CYS A 533 -23.64 14.83 51.94
N SER A 534 -24.69 14.21 51.36
CA SER A 534 -25.78 14.93 50.68
C SER A 534 -27.16 14.34 51.03
N PRO A 535 -28.14 15.17 51.42
CA PRO A 535 -28.03 16.62 51.65
C PRO A 535 -27.17 16.93 52.89
N ALA A 536 -26.53 18.12 52.90
CA ALA A 536 -25.71 18.59 54.03
C ALA A 536 -26.55 19.14 55.20
N GLU A 537 -27.86 19.32 54.98
CA GLU A 537 -28.82 19.70 56.01
C GLU A 537 -29.97 18.70 55.99
N LEU A 538 -30.36 18.23 57.17
CA LEU A 538 -31.53 17.40 57.40
C LEU A 538 -32.46 18.15 58.35
N SER A 539 -33.76 17.94 58.20
CA SER A 539 -34.72 18.27 59.24
C SER A 539 -34.77 17.15 60.27
N ASP A 540 -35.02 17.48 61.54
CA ASP A 540 -35.46 16.50 62.55
C ASP A 540 -36.90 15.99 62.36
N ALA A 541 -37.43 16.08 61.14
CA ALA A 541 -38.63 15.38 60.70
C ALA A 541 -38.32 13.89 60.44
N ALA A 542 -39.35 13.07 60.22
CA ALA A 542 -39.21 11.62 60.15
C ALA A 542 -38.23 11.14 59.06
N ALA A 543 -37.09 10.60 59.52
CA ALA A 543 -36.15 9.76 58.76
C ALA A 543 -35.58 10.37 57.48
N GLU A 544 -35.24 11.67 57.49
CA GLU A 544 -34.45 12.24 56.38
C GLU A 544 -33.03 11.67 56.41
N THR A 545 -32.51 11.27 55.25
CA THR A 545 -31.22 10.59 55.14
C THR A 545 -30.24 11.37 54.28
N ALA A 546 -29.07 11.67 54.84
CA ALA A 546 -27.88 12.10 54.11
C ALA A 546 -27.04 10.88 53.70
N THR A 547 -26.73 10.76 52.40
CA THR A 547 -25.78 9.76 51.92
C THR A 547 -24.37 10.34 51.94
N CYS A 548 -23.50 9.76 52.74
CA CYS A 548 -22.09 10.10 52.87
C CYS A 548 -21.26 9.20 51.95
N LYS A 549 -20.71 9.79 50.90
CA LYS A 549 -19.89 9.11 49.90
C LYS A 549 -18.41 9.34 50.19
N VAL A 550 -17.67 8.25 50.39
CA VAL A 550 -16.22 8.24 50.58
C VAL A 550 -15.57 7.88 49.25
N THR A 551 -14.70 8.75 48.71
CA THR A 551 -14.15 8.64 47.35
C THR A 551 -12.62 8.71 47.34
N LEU A 552 -11.99 7.85 46.54
CA LEU A 552 -10.54 7.84 46.25
C LEU A 552 -10.23 8.67 45.00
N SER A 553 -9.05 9.28 44.95
CA SER A 553 -8.55 9.95 43.74
C SER A 553 -8.19 8.99 42.59
N ALA A 554 -8.03 7.70 42.87
CA ALA A 554 -7.74 6.65 41.89
C ALA A 554 -8.23 5.29 42.40
N ALA A 555 -8.60 4.38 41.49
CA ALA A 555 -8.98 3.01 41.84
C ALA A 555 -7.73 2.19 42.22
N LEU A 556 -7.88 1.29 43.18
CA LEU A 556 -6.82 0.37 43.62
C LEU A 556 -7.11 -1.07 43.18
N THR A 557 -6.08 -1.89 43.04
CA THR A 557 -6.22 -3.30 42.61
C THR A 557 -6.60 -4.26 43.75
N THR A 558 -6.61 -3.77 44.99
CA THR A 558 -7.00 -4.52 46.20
C THR A 558 -7.98 -3.70 47.04
N ASP A 559 -8.75 -4.37 47.90
CA ASP A 559 -9.63 -3.70 48.85
C ASP A 559 -8.85 -2.73 49.77
N LEU A 560 -9.40 -1.54 50.00
CA LEU A 560 -8.85 -0.55 50.91
C LEU A 560 -9.84 -0.25 52.04
N GLY A 561 -9.42 -0.48 53.28
CA GLY A 561 -10.14 -0.01 54.46
C GLY A 561 -9.79 1.45 54.77
N VAL A 562 -10.78 2.34 54.72
CA VAL A 562 -10.66 3.75 55.12
C VAL A 562 -11.17 3.89 56.55
N ASN A 563 -10.31 4.33 57.47
CA ASN A 563 -10.71 4.62 58.84
C ASN A 563 -11.54 5.91 58.87
N LEU A 564 -12.72 5.84 59.46
CA LEU A 564 -13.59 6.98 59.70
C LEU A 564 -13.56 7.39 61.18
N THR A 565 -13.61 8.69 61.43
CA THR A 565 -13.99 9.24 62.73
C THR A 565 -15.50 9.42 62.71
N LEU A 566 -16.22 8.51 63.36
CA LEU A 566 -17.68 8.50 63.35
C LEU A 566 -18.27 9.70 64.14
N PRO A 567 -19.45 10.21 63.75
CA PRO A 567 -20.14 11.25 64.49
C PRO A 567 -20.38 10.84 65.95
N ALA A 568 -20.35 11.81 66.87
CA ALA A 568 -20.67 11.57 68.27
C ALA A 568 -22.08 10.96 68.42
N THR A 569 -22.32 10.16 69.47
CA THR A 569 -23.65 9.59 69.70
C THR A 569 -24.63 10.70 70.07
N SER A 570 -25.72 10.82 69.32
CA SER A 570 -26.79 11.78 69.58
C SER A 570 -28.15 11.08 69.46
N GLY A 571 -29.12 11.51 70.28
CA GLY A 571 -30.51 11.08 70.10
C GLY A 571 -31.18 11.66 68.86
N ARG A 572 -30.54 12.59 68.15
CA ARG A 572 -31.11 13.34 67.01
C ARG A 572 -30.81 12.73 65.64
N TYR A 573 -29.93 11.74 65.55
CA TYR A 573 -29.64 11.01 64.31
C TYR A 573 -29.11 9.61 64.60
N THR A 574 -29.18 8.74 63.59
CA THR A 574 -28.52 7.44 63.53
C THR A 574 -27.55 7.42 62.36
N THR A 575 -26.55 6.55 62.36
CA THR A 575 -25.63 6.38 61.22
C THR A 575 -25.37 4.92 60.90
N THR A 576 -25.23 4.61 59.61
CA THR A 576 -24.77 3.30 59.12
C THR A 576 -23.27 3.28 58.81
N CYS A 577 -22.57 4.40 59.02
CA CYS A 577 -21.13 4.48 58.77
C CYS A 577 -20.37 3.61 59.76
N THR A 578 -19.54 2.70 59.24
CA THR A 578 -18.64 1.85 60.00
C THR A 578 -17.20 2.28 59.77
N SER A 579 -16.32 2.02 60.75
CA SER A 579 -14.89 2.27 60.65
C SER A 579 -14.13 0.96 60.86
N PRO A 580 -13.33 0.47 59.88
CA PRO A 580 -13.14 1.04 58.56
C PRO A 580 -14.35 0.86 57.63
N ILE A 581 -14.50 1.75 56.64
CA ILE A 581 -15.36 1.53 55.47
C ILE A 581 -14.48 0.95 54.34
N VAL A 582 -14.94 -0.14 53.71
CA VAL A 582 -14.16 -0.83 52.67
C VAL A 582 -14.55 -0.31 51.30
N ILE A 583 -13.57 0.17 50.54
CA ILE A 583 -13.67 0.43 49.10
C ILE A 583 -13.07 -0.78 48.40
N ALA A 584 -13.89 -1.51 47.65
CA ALA A 584 -13.48 -2.76 47.01
C ALA A 584 -12.43 -2.52 45.90
N ALA A 585 -11.65 -3.56 45.59
CA ALA A 585 -10.75 -3.56 44.45
C ALA A 585 -11.46 -3.11 43.16
N ASN A 586 -10.81 -2.22 42.41
CA ASN A 586 -11.27 -1.55 41.20
C ASN A 586 -12.46 -0.58 41.38
N ALA A 587 -12.94 -0.37 42.61
CA ALA A 587 -13.88 0.68 42.94
C ALA A 587 -13.14 1.96 43.37
N THR A 588 -13.78 3.11 43.20
CA THR A 588 -13.28 4.41 43.68
C THR A 588 -14.10 4.96 44.83
N GLU A 589 -15.16 4.27 45.25
CA GLU A 589 -16.13 4.81 46.19
C GLU A 589 -16.81 3.75 47.06
N ALA A 590 -17.17 4.15 48.27
CA ALA A 590 -18.10 3.46 49.15
C ALA A 590 -19.04 4.49 49.79
N SER A 591 -20.22 4.07 50.23
CA SER A 591 -21.20 4.97 50.82
C SER A 591 -21.76 4.44 52.13
N CYS A 592 -22.08 5.35 53.03
CA CYS A 592 -22.85 5.09 54.25
C CYS A 592 -23.85 6.24 54.47
N THR A 593 -24.68 6.16 55.50
CA THR A 593 -25.79 7.12 55.70
C THR A 593 -25.81 7.70 57.10
N ILE A 594 -26.31 8.93 57.21
CA ILE A 594 -26.72 9.59 58.46
C ILE A 594 -28.20 9.90 58.32
N THR A 595 -29.02 9.41 59.23
CA THR A 595 -30.48 9.54 59.17
C THR A 595 -30.98 10.29 60.40
N SER A 596 -31.74 11.37 60.22
CA SER A 596 -32.34 12.10 61.33
C SER A 596 -33.32 11.21 62.10
N VAL A 597 -33.36 11.39 63.41
CA VAL A 597 -34.36 10.78 64.28
C VAL A 597 -35.44 11.82 64.53
N PRO A 598 -36.73 11.51 64.30
CA PRO A 598 -37.80 12.45 64.58
C PRO A 598 -37.75 12.93 66.02
N ASN A 599 -37.72 14.24 66.20
CA ASN A 599 -37.70 14.91 67.50
C ASN A 599 -38.75 16.00 67.50
N ASN A 600 -39.65 15.98 68.50
CA ASN A 600 -40.75 16.94 68.61
C ASN A 600 -40.51 17.97 69.76
N THR A 601 -39.25 18.15 70.18
CA THR A 601 -38.89 18.96 71.35
C THR A 601 -38.64 20.40 70.91
N ALA A 602 -39.59 21.29 71.20
CA ALA A 602 -39.51 22.69 70.78
C ALA A 602 -38.26 23.43 71.31
N ASN A 603 -37.54 24.09 70.39
CA ASN A 603 -36.41 24.98 70.66
C ASN A 603 -35.18 24.32 71.34
N ASP A 604 -34.92 23.06 71.03
CA ASP A 604 -33.74 22.35 71.55
C ASP A 604 -32.49 22.49 70.67
N GLY A 605 -32.63 23.18 69.53
CA GLY A 605 -31.51 23.64 68.71
C GLY A 605 -30.93 22.61 67.74
N ASP A 606 -30.12 23.09 66.81
CA ASP A 606 -29.52 22.29 65.76
C ASP A 606 -28.34 21.45 66.27
N VAL A 607 -28.15 20.25 65.70
CA VAL A 607 -27.00 19.38 66.00
C VAL A 607 -26.20 19.09 64.72
N ILE A 608 -24.87 19.09 64.81
CA ILE A 608 -23.98 18.72 63.71
C ILE A 608 -23.51 17.28 63.89
N ALA A 609 -23.76 16.43 62.90
CA ALA A 609 -23.12 15.13 62.75
C ALA A 609 -21.85 15.30 61.88
N GLU A 610 -20.68 15.26 62.52
CA GLU A 610 -19.38 15.39 61.84
C GLU A 610 -18.78 14.00 61.55
N LEU A 611 -18.57 13.70 60.27
CA LEU A 611 -17.94 12.46 59.80
C LEU A 611 -16.55 12.79 59.24
N GLY A 612 -15.52 12.42 60.00
CA GLY A 612 -14.12 12.64 59.63
C GLY A 612 -13.48 11.42 58.96
N ILE A 613 -12.33 11.64 58.31
CA ILE A 613 -11.45 10.58 57.84
C ILE A 613 -10.24 10.53 58.78
N ALA A 614 -10.05 9.40 59.44
CA ALA A 614 -8.93 9.18 60.36
C ALA A 614 -7.67 8.74 59.59
N PRO A 615 -6.46 8.96 60.15
CA PRO A 615 -5.22 8.44 59.56
C PRO A 615 -5.29 6.92 59.30
N PRO A 616 -4.62 6.41 58.27
CA PRO A 616 -4.59 4.98 57.97
C PRO A 616 -3.88 4.18 59.07
N THR A 617 -4.24 2.90 59.23
CA THR A 617 -3.54 1.97 60.12
C THR A 617 -2.12 1.65 59.64
N THR A 618 -1.94 1.63 58.31
CA THR A 618 -0.66 1.45 57.64
C THR A 618 -0.20 2.81 57.13
N ALA A 619 1.01 3.23 57.51
CA ALA A 619 1.57 4.49 57.01
C ALA A 619 1.49 4.54 55.47
N ASP A 620 1.09 5.69 54.94
CA ASP A 620 0.96 5.96 53.50
C ASP A 620 -0.09 5.10 52.75
N ALA A 621 -1.06 4.46 53.42
CA ALA A 621 -2.13 3.75 52.71
C ALA A 621 -3.10 4.70 51.98
N TYR A 622 -3.34 5.89 52.54
CA TYR A 622 -4.13 6.97 51.92
C TYR A 622 -3.89 8.32 52.62
N THR A 623 -4.21 9.42 51.95
CA THR A 623 -4.15 10.78 52.53
C THR A 623 -5.56 11.25 52.95
N PRO A 624 -5.84 11.52 54.25
CA PRO A 624 -7.15 11.99 54.71
C PRO A 624 -7.52 13.38 54.16
N GLY A 625 -8.75 13.52 53.65
CA GLY A 625 -9.37 14.80 53.30
C GLY A 625 -10.18 15.43 54.44
N PRO A 626 -10.85 16.57 54.20
CA PRO A 626 -11.64 17.26 55.22
C PRO A 626 -12.84 16.41 55.68
N ALA A 627 -13.33 16.68 56.90
CA ALA A 627 -14.54 16.08 57.43
C ALA A 627 -15.79 16.61 56.71
N ALA A 628 -16.81 15.75 56.58
CA ALA A 628 -18.14 16.16 56.15
C ALA A 628 -19.01 16.47 57.38
N GLN A 629 -19.83 17.51 57.27
CA GLN A 629 -20.78 17.89 58.32
C GLN A 629 -22.20 17.79 57.77
N VAL A 630 -23.08 17.14 58.53
CA VAL A 630 -24.53 17.13 58.29
C VAL A 630 -25.19 17.88 59.44
N LEU A 631 -25.87 18.98 59.13
CA LEU A 631 -26.61 19.78 60.10
C LEU A 631 -28.04 19.24 60.22
N ILE A 632 -28.44 18.80 61.41
CA ILE A 632 -29.80 18.41 61.74
C ILE A 632 -30.50 19.62 62.35
N LYS A 633 -31.43 20.23 61.60
CA LYS A 633 -32.16 21.45 61.98
C LYS A 633 -33.37 21.14 62.84
N ASP A 634 -33.55 21.93 63.89
CA ASP A 634 -34.75 21.96 64.75
C ASP A 634 -35.90 22.70 64.04
N LYS A 635 -36.97 21.97 63.69
CA LYS A 635 -38.16 22.54 63.05
C LYS A 635 -39.25 23.02 64.02
N ASP A 636 -39.14 22.77 65.32
CA ASP A 636 -40.22 23.02 66.29
C ASP A 636 -40.17 24.42 66.93
N LYS A 637 -39.50 25.37 66.26
CA LYS A 637 -39.44 26.78 66.66
C LYS A 637 -40.82 27.45 66.56
N THR A 638 -41.50 27.62 67.70
CA THR A 638 -42.86 28.20 67.78
C THR A 638 -42.88 29.71 68.14
N GLY A 639 -43.03 30.60 67.12
CA GLY A 639 -43.59 32.00 67.11
C GLY A 639 -42.92 33.12 67.97
N GLY A 640 -42.87 34.42 67.65
CA GLY A 640 -43.30 35.31 66.56
C GLY A 640 -42.99 36.80 66.95
N ASP A 641 -43.02 37.77 66.02
CA ASP A 641 -43.38 39.17 66.34
C ASP A 641 -43.93 39.91 65.10
N ASN A 642 -44.97 40.72 65.33
CA ASN A 642 -45.76 41.44 64.34
C ASN A 642 -46.18 42.80 64.98
N GLY A 643 -45.65 43.92 64.48
CA GLY A 643 -46.36 45.23 64.50
C GLY A 643 -45.84 46.40 65.36
N GLY A 644 -45.60 47.54 64.67
CA GLY A 644 -45.73 48.95 65.15
C GLY A 644 -44.59 49.49 66.02
N GLY A 645 -43.99 50.67 65.82
CA GLY A 645 -44.32 51.89 65.09
C GLY A 645 -44.13 53.08 66.05
N ASP A 646 -43.17 53.97 65.80
CA ASP A 646 -43.24 55.36 66.31
C ASP A 646 -42.39 56.37 65.52
N ASN A 647 -42.87 57.61 65.53
CA ASN A 647 -42.63 58.72 64.59
C ASN A 647 -41.46 59.67 64.94
N GLY A 648 -41.06 60.44 63.91
CA GLY A 648 -40.46 61.78 64.00
C GLY A 648 -38.95 61.77 63.74
N GLY A 649 -38.36 62.51 62.79
CA GLY A 649 -38.74 63.73 62.09
C GLY A 649 -37.45 64.57 62.03
N GLY A 650 -37.06 65.08 60.85
CA GLY A 650 -35.89 65.96 60.74
C GLY A 650 -35.29 66.04 59.34
N ASP A 651 -35.71 67.08 58.62
CA ASP A 651 -35.34 67.47 57.27
C ASP A 651 -33.91 68.06 57.14
N ASN A 652 -33.46 68.14 55.88
CA ASN A 652 -32.32 68.88 55.29
C ASN A 652 -30.89 68.33 55.47
N GLY A 653 -30.06 68.16 54.43
CA GLY A 653 -30.20 68.48 53.00
C GLY A 653 -28.83 68.45 52.30
N GLY A 654 -28.84 68.12 50.99
CA GLY A 654 -27.78 68.38 49.99
C GLY A 654 -26.48 67.58 50.12
N GLY A 655 -25.86 67.00 49.09
CA GLY A 655 -26.01 67.04 47.64
C GLY A 655 -24.67 66.52 47.06
N GLY A 656 -24.70 65.82 45.93
CA GLY A 656 -23.46 65.34 45.30
C GLY A 656 -23.69 64.21 44.31
N ASP A 657 -24.19 64.57 43.14
CA ASP A 657 -24.39 63.71 41.98
C ASP A 657 -23.03 63.40 41.31
N GLY A 658 -22.86 62.16 40.82
CA GLY A 658 -21.59 61.69 40.24
C GLY A 658 -21.75 60.39 39.48
N GLY A 659 -22.36 60.47 38.30
CA GLY A 659 -22.60 59.35 37.40
C GLY A 659 -21.33 58.77 36.73
N GLY A 660 -21.21 57.45 36.83
CA GLY A 660 -21.07 56.52 35.70
C GLY A 660 -19.90 56.66 34.72
N THR A 661 -18.89 55.80 34.89
CA THR A 661 -18.14 55.20 33.76
C THR A 661 -17.82 53.74 34.08
N ALA A 662 -18.33 52.81 33.25
CA ALA A 662 -18.12 51.38 33.35
C ALA A 662 -17.31 50.88 32.15
N VAL A 663 -16.20 50.17 32.40
CA VAL A 663 -15.63 49.09 31.57
C VAL A 663 -14.67 48.23 32.43
N PRO A 664 -14.39 46.96 32.11
CA PRO A 664 -14.59 45.85 33.04
C PRO A 664 -13.30 45.08 33.35
N HIS A 665 -13.28 44.31 34.45
CA HIS A 665 -12.28 43.25 34.65
C HIS A 665 -12.94 41.90 34.95
N LYS A 666 -12.44 40.92 34.20
CA LYS A 666 -12.87 39.52 34.06
C LYS A 666 -12.91 38.74 35.38
N VAL A 667 -13.96 37.96 35.51
CA VAL A 667 -14.05 36.74 36.34
C VAL A 667 -13.69 35.53 35.46
N PRO A 668 -12.88 34.56 35.95
CA PRO A 668 -12.67 33.29 35.27
C PRO A 668 -13.64 32.22 35.79
N THR A 669 -14.35 31.53 34.89
CA THR A 669 -15.05 30.27 35.17
C THR A 669 -14.34 29.11 34.49
N MET A 670 -13.94 28.13 35.31
CA MET A 670 -13.73 26.72 34.96
C MET A 670 -14.99 26.20 34.22
N GLY A 671 -14.95 25.34 33.20
CA GLY A 671 -14.20 24.09 33.12
C GLY A 671 -15.17 22.94 33.40
N ALA A 672 -15.79 22.40 32.35
CA ALA A 672 -16.52 21.14 32.40
C ALA A 672 -16.23 20.31 31.14
N MET A 673 -15.61 19.16 31.36
CA MET A 673 -15.39 18.10 30.39
C MET A 673 -16.69 17.35 30.06
N GLY A 674 -16.81 16.92 28.81
CA GLY A 674 -16.99 15.52 28.43
C GLY A 674 -18.29 14.80 28.79
N LEU A 675 -19.09 14.49 27.77
CA LEU A 675 -19.86 13.24 27.71
C LEU A 675 -19.85 12.70 26.26
N MET A 676 -19.43 11.46 26.10
CA MET A 676 -19.43 10.66 24.86
C MET A 676 -20.84 10.33 24.38
N ALA A 677 -21.04 10.20 23.06
CA ALA A 677 -21.75 9.06 22.47
C ALA A 677 -21.52 8.96 20.94
N MET A 678 -21.37 7.72 20.49
CA MET A 678 -21.26 7.24 19.11
C MET A 678 -22.37 7.73 18.17
N ALA A 679 -22.01 8.00 16.91
CA ALA A 679 -22.87 7.71 15.76
C ALA A 679 -22.00 7.42 14.53
N SER A 680 -22.13 6.20 14.00
CA SER A 680 -21.63 5.79 12.69
C SER A 680 -22.68 6.09 11.61
N VAL A 681 -22.19 6.16 10.35
CA VAL A 681 -22.86 5.80 9.08
C VAL A 681 -23.16 6.94 8.07
N LEU A 682 -22.55 6.76 6.88
CA LEU A 682 -22.85 7.23 5.51
C LEU A 682 -22.67 8.71 5.11
N GLY A 683 -21.93 8.93 4.00
CA GLY A 683 -22.23 10.03 3.08
C GLY A 683 -21.12 10.59 2.17
N LEU A 684 -20.92 9.92 1.04
CA LEU A 684 -20.67 10.49 -0.31
C LEU A 684 -19.40 11.33 -0.63
N LEU A 685 -18.66 10.79 -1.61
CA LEU A 685 -18.23 11.40 -2.89
C LEU A 685 -17.99 12.93 -2.91
N GLY A 686 -16.72 13.29 -3.14
CA GLY A 686 -16.31 14.65 -3.49
C GLY A 686 -15.07 14.67 -4.37
N VAL A 687 -15.17 14.15 -5.59
CA VAL A 687 -14.21 14.38 -6.67
C VAL A 687 -14.15 15.89 -6.95
N ARG A 688 -12.99 16.52 -6.77
CA ARG A 688 -12.66 17.77 -7.47
C ARG A 688 -11.25 17.71 -8.06
N ARG A 689 -11.24 17.46 -9.37
CA ARG A 689 -10.16 17.81 -10.29
C ARG A 689 -9.92 19.32 -10.23
N THR A 690 -8.68 19.75 -10.01
CA THR A 690 -8.20 21.04 -10.46
C THR A 690 -7.19 20.83 -11.58
N ARG A 691 -7.67 21.06 -12.81
CA ARG A 691 -6.83 21.40 -13.96
C ARG A 691 -6.21 22.78 -13.70
N GLN A 692 -4.90 22.90 -13.85
CA GLN A 692 -4.29 24.16 -14.27
C GLN A 692 -3.51 23.92 -15.56
N SER A 693 -4.06 24.49 -16.64
CA SER A 693 -3.38 24.75 -17.89
C SER A 693 -2.76 26.14 -17.82
N GLY A 694 -1.45 26.25 -18.07
CA GLY A 694 -0.72 27.51 -18.22
C GLY A 694 0.44 27.32 -19.19
N THR A 695 0.30 27.94 -20.35
CA THR A 695 1.06 27.93 -21.62
C THR A 695 2.55 28.37 -21.55
N PRO A 696 3.32 28.20 -22.64
CA PRO A 696 4.77 28.01 -22.63
C PRO A 696 5.58 29.30 -22.83
N GLN A 697 6.83 29.32 -22.35
CA GLN A 697 7.83 30.30 -22.76
C GLN A 697 8.87 29.70 -23.71
N SER A 698 8.86 30.22 -24.94
CA SER A 698 10.03 30.49 -25.79
C SER A 698 11.16 31.08 -24.93
N GLY A 699 12.43 30.67 -24.97
CA GLY A 699 13.24 30.32 -26.13
C GLY A 699 14.40 31.32 -26.21
N THR A 700 15.62 30.94 -25.81
CA THR A 700 16.84 31.63 -26.24
C THR A 700 18.00 30.65 -26.38
N ARG A 701 18.59 30.72 -27.58
CA ARG A 701 19.74 30.01 -28.12
C ARG A 701 21.00 30.13 -27.24
N ARG A 702 21.81 29.07 -27.20
CA ARG A 702 23.28 29.17 -27.20
C ARG A 702 23.88 28.04 -28.03
N ALA A 703 24.73 28.42 -28.97
CA ALA A 703 25.53 27.57 -29.85
C ALA A 703 26.84 27.13 -29.13
N PRO A 704 27.60 26.17 -29.70
CA PRO A 704 28.54 25.32 -28.97
C PRO A 704 29.94 25.93 -28.86
N GLY A 705 30.64 25.56 -27.79
CA GLY A 705 32.06 25.86 -27.55
C GLY A 705 32.86 24.57 -27.39
N THR A 706 33.96 24.51 -28.13
CA THR A 706 34.92 23.44 -28.33
C THR A 706 35.84 23.18 -27.13
N SER A 707 36.35 21.94 -27.07
CA SER A 707 37.68 21.49 -26.59
C SER A 707 38.13 21.81 -25.16
N ALA A 708 38.20 20.78 -24.32
CA ALA A 708 39.45 20.18 -23.82
C ALA A 708 39.13 18.79 -23.25
#